data_AF-A0A328VIS3-F1
#
_entry.id   AF-A0A328VIS3-F1
#
_cell.length_a   1.000
_cell.length_b   1.000
_cell.length_c   1.000
_cell.angle_alpha   90.00
_cell.angle_beta   90.00
_cell.angle_gamma   90.00
#
_symmetry.space_group_name_H-M   'P 1'
#
loop_
_entity.id
_entity.type
_entity.pdbx_description
1 polymer ?
#
loop_
_entity_poly.entity_id
_entity_poly.type
_entity_poly.pdbx_seq_one_letter_code
_entity_poly.pdbx_strand_id
1 'polypeptide(L)'
;MSLSSPFATIPQPKPDPLLKNLKDLDPDRPVQSLMRLARLYGPIFRLQLPGREMLVVSSQALVDELCDEQRFDKKVHAPLEHIRAFAGDGLFTAYTQEPNWAKAHRILMPAFGPAAMREMFEPMLDIAEQMLLRWERFGPQAVIDVSDNMTRLTLDTIALCAFGERLNSFYRQDMHPFVHAMVEALIESGAQARRLPIQNQLMLLTRRRYEQDIRSMHQFADEIIAHRRLDPEAANRHDLLSRMLQGRDPITGEGLDDENIRYQLVTFLIAGHETTSGLLSFALYELLKNPHVLARARAHVDEVLGDAIPRFEHLAQLTYIDHILKETLRLWPTAPAIALQPYEDTLLAGTYPLTKGETILVLIPMLHRDPRAWGEDVECFDPDRFEPARYAQVPANAWKPFGNGQRSCIGRPFALQEATLVLAMILQRFDLIEHDPSYQLRIRETLTLKPEGFFIRARRRAGRPCSPVVTWERARSTHPQPQTQTATIPVRQPAEALTPLLVLFGSNGGSSEAFARRIATDAGVQGYSASVAPLDEYVGRLPTEGAVVIVTSSYEGQPPDQARQFVAWLETLKAGDLQGVRYAVFGCGNRDWLRTYQAIPKRIDTALAAAGATRLKERGEADARGDFFGDFDRWYDTFWSSLAPVFGKHLQPVASRRTYEVEIVPSARPALLRQGDMQRGTVVANRELVNLASPLGRSKREVEIALPEGMSYRAGDYLAVLPTNPEINVERALRRFGLAPDTQIVLHKASADSQTSLPTGYPISVRELLANYVELAQPATRKQVAALAAETGQPEERARLEALAQTDRYEQEVLHRRLSVLDLLEQTPSCALSLGAFLEMLPPMHVRLYSISSSPLWRADHCTITFSVLQAPAFSGQGTYLGVASTYLAAAQPGASVSVAVRPSQEAFHLPSTLDTPLIMVCAGTGIAPFRGFLQERAILASHGQTLAPALLFFGCDHPEVDYLYREELEQWEQAGIVQLRPAFSRCPNGQIRYVQDRLWHDREEIVDLFKRNARIYVCGDGQQMAPAVRATFVRIYQDAMHCSPEEAEAWAREIERTRTRYVADVFS
;
A
#
# COMPACT_ATOMS: atom_id res chain seq x y z
N MET A 1 23.91 74.63 1.76
CA MET A 1 22.62 74.13 2.27
C MET A 1 22.05 73.18 1.23
N SER A 2 22.15 71.87 1.46
CA SER A 2 21.50 70.85 0.64
C SER A 2 20.57 70.10 1.57
N LEU A 3 19.27 70.25 1.32
CA LEU A 3 18.18 69.67 2.10
C LEU A 3 18.43 68.17 2.33
N SER A 4 18.66 67.79 3.58
CA SER A 4 18.74 66.40 4.00
C SER A 4 17.41 65.73 3.68
N SER A 5 17.43 64.79 2.73
CA SER A 5 16.28 63.96 2.42
C SER A 5 15.70 63.35 3.71
N PRO A 6 14.38 63.42 3.96
CA PRO A 6 13.75 62.85 5.17
C PRO A 6 13.76 61.31 5.19
N PHE A 7 14.36 60.67 4.18
CA PHE A 7 14.36 59.22 3.96
C PHE A 7 15.68 58.57 4.37
N ALA A 8 15.61 57.40 4.99
CA ALA A 8 16.78 56.62 5.37
C ALA A 8 17.46 56.04 4.11
N THR A 9 18.79 56.14 4.02
CA THR A 9 19.55 55.58 2.90
C THR A 9 19.72 54.08 3.08
N ILE A 10 19.34 53.29 2.07
CA ILE A 10 19.48 51.83 2.10
C ILE A 10 20.97 51.46 1.95
N PRO A 11 21.53 50.64 2.85
CA PRO A 11 22.90 50.13 2.73
C PRO A 11 23.14 49.40 1.41
N GLN A 12 24.33 49.54 0.81
CA GLN A 12 24.69 48.81 -0.42
C GLN A 12 26.20 48.51 -0.47
N PRO A 13 26.62 47.35 -1.02
CA PRO A 13 28.02 47.08 -1.33
C PRO A 13 28.53 47.97 -2.46
N LYS A 14 29.81 48.32 -2.42
CA LYS A 14 30.43 49.21 -3.41
C LYS A 14 30.42 48.54 -4.79
N PRO A 15 29.69 49.06 -5.79
CA PRO A 15 29.57 48.40 -7.09
C PRO A 15 30.86 48.52 -7.89
N ASP A 16 31.26 47.43 -8.54
CA ASP A 16 32.30 47.43 -9.57
C ASP A 16 31.85 48.27 -10.79
N PRO A 17 32.74 49.02 -11.46
CA PRO A 17 32.36 49.89 -12.58
C PRO A 17 31.69 49.15 -13.76
N LEU A 18 32.09 47.90 -14.02
CA LEU A 18 31.61 47.12 -15.17
C LEU A 18 30.64 46.02 -14.72
N LEU A 19 31.00 45.28 -13.67
CA LEU A 19 30.26 44.11 -13.21
C LEU A 19 29.31 44.40 -12.05
N LYS A 20 29.24 45.66 -11.58
CA LYS A 20 28.42 46.08 -10.44
C LYS A 20 28.66 45.16 -9.23
N ASN A 21 27.62 44.67 -8.55
CA ASN A 21 27.74 43.75 -7.42
C ASN A 21 27.76 42.27 -7.83
N LEU A 22 27.97 41.95 -9.12
CA LEU A 22 27.98 40.56 -9.57
C LEU A 22 29.15 39.76 -8.95
N LYS A 23 30.29 40.41 -8.66
CA LYS A 23 31.44 39.80 -7.97
C LYS A 23 31.18 39.49 -6.50
N ASP A 24 30.19 40.14 -5.89
CA ASP A 24 29.82 39.91 -4.49
C ASP A 24 29.00 38.61 -4.32
N LEU A 25 28.57 38.01 -5.44
CA LEU A 25 27.76 36.80 -5.50
C LEU A 25 28.58 35.64 -6.05
N ASP A 26 28.75 34.59 -5.23
CA ASP A 26 29.26 33.31 -5.68
C ASP A 26 28.26 32.68 -6.67
N PRO A 27 28.70 32.32 -7.89
CA PRO A 27 27.79 31.76 -8.87
C PRO A 27 27.23 30.38 -8.49
N ASP A 28 27.92 29.59 -7.69
CA ASP A 28 27.43 28.27 -7.28
C ASP A 28 26.67 28.34 -5.95
N ARG A 29 26.81 29.46 -5.21
CA ARG A 29 26.19 29.68 -3.89
C ARG A 29 25.64 31.11 -3.69
N PRO A 30 24.68 31.55 -4.54
CA PRO A 30 24.13 32.90 -4.49
C PRO A 30 23.41 33.24 -3.17
N VAL A 31 22.60 32.34 -2.62
CA VAL A 31 21.85 32.53 -1.37
C VAL A 31 22.80 32.68 -0.19
N GLN A 32 23.82 31.83 -0.07
CA GLN A 32 24.84 32.01 0.97
C GLN A 32 25.58 33.34 0.85
N SER A 33 25.83 33.81 -0.37
CA SER A 33 26.39 35.15 -0.59
C SER A 33 25.45 36.25 -0.10
N LEU A 34 24.14 36.13 -0.36
CA LEU A 34 23.14 37.05 0.18
C LEU A 34 23.05 37.01 1.71
N MET A 35 23.14 35.83 2.33
CA MET A 35 23.16 35.68 3.79
C MET A 35 24.39 36.38 4.40
N ARG A 36 25.57 36.22 3.78
CA ARG A 36 26.79 36.93 4.20
C ARG A 36 26.62 38.44 4.10
N LEU A 37 26.03 38.93 3.02
CA LEU A 37 25.76 40.35 2.81
C LEU A 37 24.72 40.89 3.80
N ALA A 38 23.67 40.13 4.12
CA ALA A 38 22.68 40.49 5.14
C ALA A 38 23.33 40.63 6.53
N ARG A 39 24.28 39.76 6.87
CA ARG A 39 25.05 39.89 8.14
C ARG A 39 25.96 41.12 8.16
N LEU A 40 26.48 41.56 7.00
CA LEU A 40 27.40 42.69 6.90
C LEU A 40 26.69 44.04 6.84
N TYR A 41 25.61 44.14 6.05
CA TYR A 41 24.89 45.39 5.76
C TYR A 41 23.60 45.55 6.57
N GLY A 42 23.15 44.49 7.25
CA GLY A 42 21.93 44.49 8.06
C GLY A 42 20.71 43.91 7.33
N PRO A 43 19.52 44.01 7.94
CA PRO A 43 18.30 43.32 7.49
C PRO A 43 17.66 43.90 6.22
N ILE A 44 18.21 45.00 5.69
CA ILE A 44 17.81 45.61 4.44
C ILE A 44 19.06 46.13 3.71
N PHE A 45 19.27 45.71 2.47
CA PHE A 45 20.37 46.19 1.64
C PHE A 45 20.03 46.10 0.15
N ARG A 46 20.66 46.96 -0.66
CA ARG A 46 20.44 47.02 -2.11
C ARG A 46 21.63 46.44 -2.86
N LEU A 47 21.34 45.68 -3.92
CA LEU A 47 22.33 45.18 -4.88
C LEU A 47 22.07 45.75 -6.26
N GLN A 48 23.14 46.28 -6.87
CA GLN A 48 23.15 46.68 -8.27
C GLN A 48 23.67 45.50 -9.09
N LEU A 49 22.84 44.94 -9.96
CA LEU A 49 23.23 43.94 -10.93
C LEU A 49 23.24 44.55 -12.33
N PRO A 50 23.96 43.98 -13.30
CA PRO A 50 23.91 44.46 -14.68
C PRO A 50 22.45 44.48 -15.20
N GLY A 51 21.94 45.69 -15.50
CA GLY A 51 20.60 45.90 -16.04
C GLY A 51 19.44 45.88 -15.04
N ARG A 52 19.67 45.72 -13.73
CA ARG A 52 18.60 45.72 -12.72
C ARG A 52 19.11 46.01 -11.30
N GLU A 53 18.23 46.51 -10.46
CA GLU A 53 18.46 46.62 -9.01
C GLU A 53 17.58 45.62 -8.26
N MET A 54 18.07 45.16 -7.11
CA MET A 54 17.33 44.25 -6.24
C MET A 54 17.49 44.71 -4.80
N LEU A 55 16.36 44.92 -4.13
CA LEU A 55 16.32 45.17 -2.69
C LEU A 55 16.21 43.83 -1.96
N VAL A 56 17.07 43.57 -0.99
CA VAL A 56 17.02 42.36 -0.16
C VAL A 56 16.56 42.74 1.23
N VAL A 57 15.55 42.03 1.75
CA VAL A 57 14.93 42.27 3.06
C VAL A 57 14.86 40.98 3.86
N SER A 58 15.15 41.03 5.16
CA SER A 58 15.18 39.82 5.98
C SER A 58 14.79 40.00 7.45
N SER A 59 14.33 41.15 7.93
CA SER A 59 13.80 41.25 9.30
C SER A 59 12.30 40.98 9.34
N GLN A 60 11.82 40.38 10.43
CA GLN A 60 10.40 40.10 10.62
C GLN A 60 9.57 41.38 10.54
N ALA A 61 10.01 42.47 11.17
CA ALA A 61 9.25 43.73 11.19
C ALA A 61 9.04 44.33 9.79
N LEU A 62 10.03 44.25 8.90
CA LEU A 62 9.89 44.74 7.53
C LEU A 62 9.09 43.76 6.67
N VAL A 63 9.32 42.45 6.85
CA VAL A 63 8.62 41.42 6.09
C VAL A 63 7.13 41.37 6.45
N ASP A 64 6.76 41.65 7.69
CA ASP A 64 5.36 41.71 8.12
C ASP A 64 4.57 42.74 7.30
N GLU A 65 5.15 43.91 7.06
CA GLU A 65 4.57 44.94 6.20
C GLU A 65 4.58 44.53 4.72
N LEU A 66 5.66 43.90 4.25
CA LEU A 66 5.75 43.39 2.87
C LEU A 66 4.73 42.27 2.57
N CYS A 67 4.25 41.58 3.60
CA CYS A 67 3.21 40.55 3.45
C CYS A 67 1.79 41.11 3.33
N ASP A 68 1.59 42.43 3.41
CA ASP A 68 0.31 43.09 3.15
C ASP A 68 -0.07 43.04 1.66
N GLU A 69 -0.99 42.13 1.32
CA GLU A 69 -1.46 41.90 -0.05
C GLU A 69 -2.23 43.08 -0.67
N GLN A 70 -2.63 44.07 0.13
CA GLN A 70 -3.24 45.30 -0.40
C GLN A 70 -2.20 46.23 -1.03
N ARG A 71 -0.93 46.09 -0.63
CA ARG A 71 0.17 46.98 -1.04
C ARG A 71 1.19 46.28 -1.93
N PHE A 72 1.39 44.99 -1.72
CA PHE A 72 2.42 44.22 -2.40
C PHE A 72 1.84 42.99 -3.12
N ASP A 73 2.44 42.66 -4.26
CA ASP A 73 2.13 41.46 -5.04
C ASP A 73 3.39 40.64 -5.27
N LYS A 74 3.22 39.38 -5.67
CA LYS A 74 4.31 38.54 -6.14
C LYS A 74 4.99 39.14 -7.37
N LYS A 75 6.32 39.12 -7.37
CA LYS A 75 7.16 39.43 -8.53
C LYS A 75 7.68 38.16 -9.19
N VAL A 76 7.39 37.98 -10.48
CA VAL A 76 8.13 37.04 -11.33
C VAL A 76 9.48 37.69 -11.63
N HIS A 77 10.52 37.24 -10.93
CA HIS A 77 11.87 37.80 -11.02
C HIS A 77 12.70 37.04 -12.07
N ALA A 78 13.83 37.58 -12.50
CA ALA A 78 14.50 37.12 -13.74
C ALA A 78 14.74 35.59 -13.89
N PRO A 79 15.16 34.82 -12.86
CA PRO A 79 15.22 33.36 -12.96
C PRO A 79 13.87 32.72 -13.31
N LEU A 80 12.77 33.19 -12.71
CA LEU A 80 11.41 32.70 -13.01
C LEU A 80 10.95 33.10 -14.41
N GLU A 81 11.37 34.27 -14.92
CA GLU A 81 11.12 34.68 -16.31
C GLU A 81 11.76 33.72 -17.31
N HIS A 82 12.93 33.17 -17.01
CA HIS A 82 13.53 32.13 -17.85
C HIS A 82 12.80 30.79 -17.69
N ILE A 83 12.35 30.44 -16.48
CA ILE A 83 11.57 29.21 -16.23
C ILE A 83 10.22 29.25 -16.98
N ARG A 84 9.64 30.43 -17.23
CA ARG A 84 8.45 30.58 -18.09
C ARG A 84 8.63 29.97 -19.49
N ALA A 85 9.87 29.84 -19.99
CA ALA A 85 10.11 29.18 -21.27
C ALA A 85 9.64 27.72 -21.33
N PHE A 86 9.52 27.04 -20.18
CA PHE A 86 9.01 25.67 -20.10
C PHE A 86 7.84 25.46 -19.15
N ALA A 87 7.63 26.35 -18.18
CA ALA A 87 6.48 26.31 -17.27
C ALA A 87 5.38 27.33 -17.61
N GLY A 88 5.56 28.16 -18.63
CA GLY A 88 4.55 29.11 -19.15
C GLY A 88 3.86 29.95 -18.07
N ASP A 89 2.54 30.10 -18.20
CA ASP A 89 1.66 30.67 -17.18
C ASP A 89 1.12 29.60 -16.20
N GLY A 90 1.99 28.64 -15.85
CA GLY A 90 1.78 27.72 -14.73
C GLY A 90 1.68 28.46 -13.39
N LEU A 91 1.07 27.83 -12.38
CA LEU A 91 0.77 28.47 -11.08
C LEU A 91 1.97 29.19 -10.43
N PHE A 92 3.17 28.64 -10.63
CA PHE A 92 4.40 29.16 -10.06
C PHE A 92 4.99 30.33 -10.86
N THR A 93 4.80 30.38 -12.18
CA THR A 93 5.44 31.36 -13.07
C THR A 93 4.47 32.39 -13.63
N ALA A 94 3.17 32.23 -13.42
CA ALA A 94 2.13 33.14 -13.87
C ALA A 94 2.12 34.49 -13.12
N TYR A 95 1.91 35.58 -13.86
CA TYR A 95 1.61 36.89 -13.29
C TYR A 95 0.21 36.91 -12.65
N THR A 96 -0.02 37.75 -11.65
CA THR A 96 -1.29 37.76 -10.89
C THR A 96 -2.46 38.17 -11.76
N GLN A 97 -2.18 38.98 -12.79
CA GLN A 97 -3.16 39.49 -13.73
C GLN A 97 -3.48 38.50 -14.85
N GLU A 98 -2.74 37.38 -14.99
CA GLU A 98 -3.02 36.37 -16.01
C GLU A 98 -4.27 35.54 -15.62
N PRO A 99 -5.31 35.45 -16.48
CA PRO A 99 -6.55 34.74 -16.16
C PRO A 99 -6.33 33.26 -15.81
N ASN A 100 -5.38 32.62 -16.48
CA ASN A 100 -5.05 31.21 -16.28
C ASN A 100 -4.53 30.92 -14.86
N TRP A 101 -3.89 31.87 -14.20
CA TRP A 101 -3.51 31.68 -12.79
C TRP A 101 -4.74 31.48 -11.91
N ALA A 102 -5.71 32.39 -11.98
CA ALA A 102 -6.90 32.32 -11.15
C ALA A 102 -7.77 31.11 -11.50
N LYS A 103 -7.90 30.77 -12.80
CA LYS A 103 -8.61 29.56 -13.25
C LYS A 103 -7.96 28.29 -12.72
N ALA A 104 -6.65 28.12 -12.95
CA ALA A 104 -5.93 26.94 -12.49
C ALA A 104 -5.96 26.82 -10.97
N HIS A 105 -5.79 27.93 -10.24
CA HIS A 105 -5.84 27.93 -8.77
C HIS A 105 -7.18 27.39 -8.26
N ARG A 106 -8.32 27.90 -8.77
CA ARG A 106 -9.65 27.47 -8.34
C ARG A 106 -10.00 26.05 -8.76
N ILE A 107 -9.58 25.62 -9.96
CA ILE A 107 -9.80 24.26 -10.46
C ILE A 107 -9.01 23.23 -9.63
N LEU A 108 -7.79 23.58 -9.21
CA LEU A 108 -6.84 22.64 -8.60
C LEU A 108 -6.83 22.65 -7.08
N MET A 109 -7.29 23.72 -6.44
CA MET A 109 -7.34 23.81 -4.98
C MET A 109 -8.09 22.62 -4.31
N PRO A 110 -9.23 22.12 -4.85
CA PRO A 110 -9.90 20.94 -4.30
C PRO A 110 -9.02 19.68 -4.24
N ALA A 111 -8.05 19.53 -5.15
CA ALA A 111 -7.13 18.38 -5.17
C ALA A 111 -6.15 18.36 -3.98
N PHE A 112 -6.05 19.46 -3.24
CA PHE A 112 -5.24 19.58 -2.02
C PHE A 112 -6.11 19.74 -0.76
N GLY A 113 -7.43 19.49 -0.88
CA GLY A 113 -8.36 19.47 0.25
C GLY A 113 -8.24 18.19 1.10
N PRO A 114 -8.81 18.15 2.32
CA PRO A 114 -8.65 17.03 3.26
C PRO A 114 -9.03 15.66 2.69
N ALA A 115 -10.10 15.59 1.88
CA ALA A 115 -10.53 14.33 1.26
C ALA A 115 -9.51 13.81 0.25
N ALA A 116 -9.03 14.67 -0.64
CA ALA A 116 -8.00 14.31 -1.63
C ALA A 116 -6.66 13.96 -0.95
N MET A 117 -6.29 14.64 0.13
CA MET A 117 -5.09 14.29 0.91
C MET A 117 -5.21 12.90 1.55
N ARG A 118 -6.40 12.50 2.00
CA ARG A 118 -6.65 11.14 2.48
C ARG A 118 -6.52 10.10 1.36
N GLU A 119 -7.07 10.38 0.18
CA GLU A 119 -6.95 9.49 -0.99
C GLU A 119 -5.49 9.33 -1.47
N MET A 120 -4.69 10.40 -1.40
CA MET A 120 -3.27 10.36 -1.79
C MET A 120 -2.36 9.66 -0.77
N PHE A 121 -2.85 9.36 0.44
CA PHE A 121 -2.05 8.74 1.50
C PHE A 121 -1.50 7.35 1.10
N GLU A 122 -2.35 6.47 0.56
CA GLU A 122 -1.94 5.11 0.20
C GLU A 122 -0.88 5.09 -0.92
N PRO A 123 -1.02 5.88 -2.02
CA PRO A 123 0.07 6.03 -2.99
C PRO A 123 1.38 6.61 -2.41
N MET A 124 1.32 7.58 -1.48
CA MET A 124 2.51 8.10 -0.80
C MET A 124 3.19 7.02 0.03
N LEU A 125 2.40 6.23 0.77
CA LEU A 125 2.87 5.13 1.59
C LEU A 125 3.55 4.06 0.73
N ASP A 126 2.99 3.71 -0.43
CA ASP A 126 3.60 2.76 -1.37
C ASP A 126 4.98 3.21 -1.86
N ILE A 127 5.12 4.47 -2.31
CA ILE A 127 6.42 4.98 -2.78
C ILE A 127 7.43 5.08 -1.63
N ALA A 128 7.00 5.51 -0.44
CA ALA A 128 7.83 5.49 0.76
C ALA A 128 8.29 4.06 1.12
N GLU A 129 7.39 3.09 1.06
CA GLU A 129 7.69 1.68 1.30
C GLU A 129 8.76 1.15 0.34
N GLN A 130 8.67 1.49 -0.96
CA GLN A 130 9.64 1.07 -1.96
C GLN A 130 11.05 1.58 -1.64
N MET A 131 11.19 2.85 -1.24
CA MET A 131 12.48 3.41 -0.83
C MET A 131 13.03 2.73 0.42
N LEU A 132 12.20 2.56 1.44
CA LEU A 132 12.65 1.99 2.72
C LEU A 132 12.97 0.51 2.59
N LEU A 133 12.17 -0.26 1.85
CA LEU A 133 12.50 -1.64 1.48
C LEU A 133 13.83 -1.67 0.74
N ARG A 134 14.10 -0.74 -0.18
CA ARG A 134 15.40 -0.64 -0.86
C ARG A 134 16.53 -0.47 0.16
N TRP A 135 16.42 0.45 1.13
CA TRP A 135 17.43 0.63 2.18
C TRP A 135 17.62 -0.64 3.02
N GLU A 136 16.54 -1.35 3.37
CA GLU A 136 16.62 -2.64 4.07
C GLU A 136 17.32 -3.73 3.22
N ARG A 137 17.14 -3.70 1.89
CA ARG A 137 17.73 -4.67 0.96
C ARG A 137 19.24 -4.57 0.87
N PHE A 138 19.73 -3.35 0.68
CA PHE A 138 21.16 -3.12 0.55
C PHE A 138 21.90 -3.28 1.89
N GLY A 139 21.16 -3.23 3.01
CA GLY A 139 21.68 -3.55 4.34
C GLY A 139 22.49 -2.41 4.98
N PRO A 140 22.96 -2.62 6.23
CA PRO A 140 23.51 -1.55 7.07
C PRO A 140 24.86 -0.99 6.60
N GLN A 141 25.55 -1.67 5.68
CA GLN A 141 26.83 -1.21 5.11
C GLN A 141 26.64 -0.36 3.86
N ALA A 142 25.43 -0.35 3.29
CA ALA A 142 25.12 0.43 2.10
C ALA A 142 25.26 1.92 2.39
N VAL A 143 25.98 2.61 1.50
CA VAL A 143 26.07 4.06 1.52
C VAL A 143 24.87 4.61 0.77
N ILE A 144 24.08 5.41 1.45
CA ILE A 144 22.85 6.02 0.93
C ILE A 144 23.14 7.48 0.64
N ASP A 145 23.05 7.87 -0.63
CA ASP A 145 22.94 9.28 -1.01
C ASP A 145 21.55 9.78 -0.65
N VAL A 146 21.47 10.59 0.41
CA VAL A 146 20.18 11.06 0.94
C VAL A 146 19.47 11.92 -0.08
N SER A 147 20.18 12.89 -0.67
CA SER A 147 19.59 13.84 -1.63
C SER A 147 19.06 13.12 -2.88
N ASP A 148 19.78 12.14 -3.42
CA ASP A 148 19.30 11.33 -4.57
C ASP A 148 18.07 10.48 -4.20
N ASN A 149 18.09 9.80 -3.06
CA ASN A 149 16.98 8.94 -2.64
C ASN A 149 15.72 9.75 -2.35
N MET A 150 15.84 10.89 -1.67
CA MET A 150 14.70 11.78 -1.44
C MET A 150 14.18 12.38 -2.75
N THR A 151 15.04 12.67 -3.73
CA THR A 151 14.63 13.16 -5.06
C THR A 151 13.85 12.09 -5.83
N ARG A 152 14.29 10.83 -5.79
CA ARG A 152 13.58 9.68 -6.39
C ARG A 152 12.21 9.48 -5.76
N LEU A 153 12.17 9.54 -4.43
CA LEU A 153 10.95 9.38 -3.66
C LEU A 153 9.91 10.41 -4.06
N THR A 154 10.22 11.68 -3.90
CA THR A 154 9.24 12.77 -4.07
C THR A 154 8.79 12.93 -5.51
N LEU A 155 9.66 12.60 -6.48
CA LEU A 155 9.30 12.54 -7.90
C LEU A 155 8.30 11.42 -8.19
N ASP A 156 8.58 10.20 -7.71
CA ASP A 156 7.68 9.07 -7.92
C ASP A 156 6.34 9.29 -7.18
N THR A 157 6.38 9.92 -6.00
CA THR A 157 5.17 10.28 -5.24
C THR A 157 4.31 11.28 -6.00
N ILE A 158 4.85 12.42 -6.44
CA ILE A 158 4.04 13.41 -7.16
C ILE A 158 3.55 12.85 -8.50
N ALA A 159 4.36 12.04 -9.20
CA ALA A 159 3.94 11.40 -10.43
C ALA A 159 2.75 10.45 -10.23
N LEU A 160 2.80 9.64 -9.16
CA LEU A 160 1.75 8.68 -8.86
C LEU A 160 0.48 9.36 -8.31
N CYS A 161 0.62 10.26 -7.32
CA CYS A 161 -0.52 10.92 -6.68
C CYS A 161 -1.22 11.94 -7.59
N ALA A 162 -0.46 12.76 -8.33
CA ALA A 162 -1.03 13.83 -9.13
C ALA A 162 -1.44 13.37 -10.53
N PHE A 163 -0.69 12.43 -11.13
CA PHE A 163 -0.86 12.05 -12.54
C PHE A 163 -1.11 10.55 -12.75
N GLY A 164 -1.14 9.74 -11.68
CA GLY A 164 -1.37 8.31 -11.78
C GLY A 164 -0.28 7.54 -12.52
N GLU A 165 0.93 8.09 -12.61
CA GLU A 165 2.05 7.57 -13.37
C GLU A 165 3.11 6.93 -12.46
N ARG A 166 3.58 5.72 -12.81
CA ARG A 166 4.66 5.03 -12.08
C ARG A 166 5.98 5.13 -12.84
N LEU A 167 6.86 6.02 -12.38
CA LEU A 167 8.19 6.19 -12.97
C LEU A 167 9.15 5.06 -12.55
N ASN A 168 8.91 4.45 -11.38
CA ASN A 168 9.69 3.34 -10.84
C ASN A 168 11.18 3.70 -10.72
N SER A 169 11.48 4.92 -10.24
CA SER A 169 12.83 5.48 -10.19
C SER A 169 13.76 4.67 -9.28
N PHE A 170 13.23 3.94 -8.30
CA PHE A 170 14.03 3.05 -7.46
C PHE A 170 14.46 1.73 -8.12
N TYR A 171 13.91 1.40 -9.29
CA TYR A 171 14.26 0.19 -10.05
C TYR A 171 15.18 0.47 -11.26
N ARG A 172 15.55 1.74 -11.47
CA ARG A 172 16.48 2.17 -12.50
C ARG A 172 17.80 2.58 -11.86
N GLN A 173 18.90 2.40 -12.60
CA GLN A 173 20.20 2.91 -12.18
C GLN A 173 20.19 4.45 -12.25
N ASP A 174 19.80 4.99 -13.40
CA ASP A 174 19.73 6.42 -13.63
C ASP A 174 18.34 7.00 -13.32
N MET A 175 18.30 8.31 -13.06
CA MET A 175 17.03 9.06 -12.97
C MET A 175 16.32 9.11 -14.31
N HIS A 176 15.00 9.34 -14.28
CA HIS A 176 14.24 9.57 -15.51
C HIS A 176 14.87 10.74 -16.31
N PRO A 177 15.02 10.65 -17.65
CA PRO A 177 15.63 11.71 -18.47
C PRO A 177 14.98 13.09 -18.28
N PHE A 178 13.68 13.10 -17.98
CA PHE A 178 12.94 14.31 -17.58
C PHE A 178 13.62 15.08 -16.44
N VAL A 179 14.09 14.38 -15.39
CA VAL A 179 14.69 15.02 -14.22
C VAL A 179 16.00 15.68 -14.58
N HIS A 180 16.84 15.00 -15.36
CA HIS A 180 18.08 15.55 -15.84
C HIS A 180 17.82 16.81 -16.69
N ALA A 181 16.90 16.73 -17.67
CA ALA A 181 16.51 17.87 -18.49
C ALA A 181 15.99 19.06 -17.66
N MET A 182 15.17 18.78 -16.64
CA MET A 182 14.63 19.80 -15.74
C MET A 182 15.71 20.44 -14.86
N VAL A 183 16.59 19.66 -14.24
CA VAL A 183 17.70 20.20 -13.41
C VAL A 183 18.64 21.06 -14.26
N GLU A 184 19.02 20.59 -15.45
CA GLU A 184 19.86 21.37 -16.38
C GLU A 184 19.14 22.65 -16.84
N ALA A 185 17.84 22.58 -17.14
CA ALA A 185 17.03 23.75 -17.50
C ALA A 185 16.91 24.76 -16.34
N LEU A 186 16.79 24.31 -15.09
CA LEU A 186 16.76 25.19 -13.91
C LEU A 186 18.12 25.87 -13.68
N ILE A 187 19.23 25.12 -13.79
CA ILE A 187 20.59 25.65 -13.69
C ILE A 187 20.84 26.71 -14.77
N GLU A 188 20.52 26.39 -16.03
CA GLU A 188 20.70 27.29 -17.15
C GLU A 188 19.78 28.52 -17.07
N SER A 189 18.55 28.38 -16.55
CA SER A 189 17.66 29.53 -16.29
C SER A 189 18.28 30.52 -15.27
N GLY A 190 18.90 29.99 -14.22
CA GLY A 190 19.66 30.80 -13.26
C GLY A 190 20.95 31.40 -13.84
N ALA A 191 21.65 30.68 -14.72
CA ALA A 191 22.82 31.19 -15.43
C ALA A 191 22.45 32.32 -16.41
N GLN A 192 21.38 32.15 -17.19
CA GLN A 192 20.86 33.16 -18.13
C GLN A 192 20.50 34.47 -17.41
N ALA A 193 19.90 34.39 -16.22
CA ALA A 193 19.55 35.55 -15.40
C ALA A 193 20.77 36.36 -14.91
N ARG A 194 21.98 35.80 -15.00
CA ARG A 194 23.24 36.43 -14.56
C ARG A 194 24.14 36.88 -15.71
N ARG A 195 23.96 36.30 -16.89
CA ARG A 195 24.70 36.66 -18.11
C ARG A 195 24.09 37.90 -18.76
N LEU A 196 24.93 38.64 -19.50
CA LEU A 196 24.43 39.76 -20.30
C LEU A 196 23.58 39.23 -21.47
N PRO A 197 22.57 39.98 -21.96
CA PRO A 197 21.71 39.53 -23.07
C PRO A 197 22.49 39.09 -24.30
N ILE A 198 23.55 39.80 -24.66
CA ILE A 198 24.41 39.46 -25.82
C ILE A 198 25.19 38.15 -25.61
N GLN A 199 25.58 37.85 -24.38
CA GLN A 199 26.28 36.59 -24.06
C GLN A 199 25.33 35.40 -24.22
N ASN A 200 24.08 35.53 -23.78
CA ASN A 200 23.05 34.52 -23.97
C ASN A 200 22.79 34.25 -25.46
N GLN A 201 22.81 35.29 -26.31
CA GLN A 201 22.63 35.14 -27.76
C GLN A 201 23.81 34.43 -28.44
N LEU A 202 25.03 34.63 -27.96
CA LEU A 202 26.25 34.03 -28.53
C LEU A 202 26.47 32.57 -28.11
N MET A 203 25.86 32.11 -27.00
CA MET A 203 25.96 30.73 -26.50
C MET A 203 25.07 29.74 -27.27
N LEU A 204 25.26 29.65 -28.59
CA LEU A 204 24.40 28.86 -29.49
C LEU A 204 24.29 27.38 -29.09
N LEU A 205 25.38 26.75 -28.65
CA LEU A 205 25.38 25.34 -28.24
C LEU A 205 24.59 25.12 -26.94
N THR A 206 24.84 25.96 -25.92
CA THR A 206 24.12 25.92 -24.65
C THR A 206 22.63 26.19 -24.84
N ARG A 207 22.30 27.18 -25.67
CA ARG A 207 20.91 27.50 -26.02
C ARG A 207 20.20 26.33 -26.72
N ARG A 208 20.86 25.68 -27.68
CA ARG A 208 20.29 24.48 -28.34
C ARG A 208 20.03 23.34 -27.36
N ARG A 209 20.94 23.13 -26.40
CA ARG A 209 20.77 22.13 -25.33
C ARG A 209 19.59 22.49 -24.43
N TYR A 210 19.50 23.74 -23.98
CA TYR A 210 18.36 24.26 -23.22
C TYR A 210 17.02 24.06 -23.95
N GLU A 211 16.94 24.42 -25.23
CA GLU A 211 15.75 24.18 -26.07
C GLU A 211 15.44 22.69 -26.28
N GLN A 212 16.45 21.81 -26.23
CA GLN A 212 16.26 20.36 -26.27
C GLN A 212 15.75 19.81 -24.93
N ASP A 213 16.25 20.31 -23.81
CA ASP A 213 15.79 19.95 -22.47
C ASP A 213 14.32 20.38 -22.27
N ILE A 214 13.96 21.59 -22.71
CA ILE A 214 12.56 22.08 -22.71
C ILE A 214 11.66 21.17 -23.54
N ARG A 215 12.06 20.84 -24.76
CA ARG A 215 11.28 19.93 -25.62
C ARG A 215 11.09 18.56 -24.99
N SER A 216 12.13 18.04 -24.32
CA SER A 216 12.05 16.74 -23.63
C SER A 216 11.07 16.79 -22.45
N MET A 217 11.04 17.90 -21.70
CA MET A 217 10.06 18.10 -20.63
C MET A 217 8.62 18.22 -21.16
N HIS A 218 8.42 19.00 -22.22
CA HIS A 218 7.11 19.16 -22.85
C HIS A 218 6.61 17.86 -23.47
N GLN A 219 7.48 17.13 -24.16
CA GLN A 219 7.14 15.82 -24.72
C GLN A 219 6.69 14.86 -23.63
N PHE A 220 7.41 14.79 -22.51
CA PHE A 220 7.03 13.94 -21.40
C PHE A 220 5.67 14.31 -20.80
N ALA A 221 5.40 15.60 -20.61
CA ALA A 221 4.09 16.07 -20.15
C ALA A 221 2.98 15.74 -21.16
N ASP A 222 3.23 15.89 -22.47
CA ASP A 222 2.30 15.54 -23.54
C ASP A 222 2.02 14.03 -23.59
N GLU A 223 3.02 13.19 -23.37
CA GLU A 223 2.87 11.73 -23.29
C GLU A 223 1.96 11.35 -22.12
N ILE A 224 2.12 11.97 -20.95
CA ILE A 224 1.22 11.77 -19.79
C ILE A 224 -0.22 12.18 -20.14
N ILE A 225 -0.41 13.34 -20.77
CA ILE A 225 -1.74 13.82 -21.18
C ILE A 225 -2.35 12.85 -22.20
N ALA A 226 -1.58 12.40 -23.18
CA ALA A 226 -2.02 11.49 -24.23
C ALA A 226 -2.40 10.12 -23.64
N HIS A 227 -1.57 9.54 -22.78
CA HIS A 227 -1.87 8.29 -22.08
C HIS A 227 -3.16 8.41 -21.27
N ARG A 228 -3.36 9.53 -20.56
CA ARG A 228 -4.60 9.75 -19.81
C ARG A 228 -5.83 9.82 -20.70
N ARG A 229 -5.74 10.45 -21.87
CA ARG A 229 -6.87 10.54 -22.81
C ARG A 229 -7.24 9.20 -23.44
N LEU A 230 -6.29 8.26 -23.51
CA LEU A 230 -6.48 6.92 -24.05
C LEU A 230 -6.95 5.90 -22.99
N ASP A 231 -6.83 6.21 -21.70
CA ASP A 231 -7.26 5.34 -20.60
C ASP A 231 -8.81 5.22 -20.56
N PRO A 232 -9.39 4.03 -20.76
CA PRO A 232 -10.84 3.82 -20.69
C PRO A 232 -11.45 4.19 -19.32
N GLU A 233 -10.64 4.15 -18.25
CA GLU A 233 -11.02 4.51 -16.88
C GLU A 233 -10.75 6.00 -16.55
N ALA A 234 -10.35 6.83 -17.52
CA ALA A 234 -9.99 8.24 -17.27
C ALA A 234 -11.13 9.08 -16.67
N ALA A 235 -12.39 8.77 -17.00
CA ALA A 235 -13.56 9.46 -16.44
C ALA A 235 -13.78 9.14 -14.95
N ASN A 236 -13.23 8.03 -14.48
CA ASN A 236 -13.38 7.50 -13.13
C ASN A 236 -12.24 7.91 -12.18
N ARG A 237 -11.22 8.61 -12.69
CA ARG A 237 -10.11 9.13 -11.90
C ARG A 237 -10.42 10.54 -11.37
N HIS A 238 -9.93 10.84 -10.18
CA HIS A 238 -10.17 12.13 -9.49
C HIS A 238 -8.88 12.87 -9.12
N ASP A 239 -7.73 12.42 -9.64
CA ASP A 239 -6.41 13.02 -9.44
C ASP A 239 -6.25 14.40 -10.11
N LEU A 240 -5.10 15.05 -9.85
CA LEU A 240 -4.82 16.42 -10.31
C LEU A 240 -4.90 16.56 -11.83
N LEU A 241 -4.41 15.57 -12.59
CA LEU A 241 -4.52 15.56 -14.05
C LEU A 241 -5.98 15.50 -14.53
N SER A 242 -6.80 14.68 -13.88
CA SER A 242 -8.22 14.58 -14.19
C SER A 242 -8.93 15.91 -13.93
N ARG A 243 -8.57 16.60 -12.83
CA ARG A 243 -9.07 17.94 -12.52
C ARG A 243 -8.63 18.98 -13.56
N MET A 244 -7.39 18.92 -14.05
CA MET A 244 -6.92 19.81 -15.12
C MET A 244 -7.67 19.60 -16.44
N LEU A 245 -7.95 18.35 -16.81
CA LEU A 245 -8.61 18.00 -18.07
C LEU A 245 -10.13 18.26 -18.05
N GLN A 246 -10.80 17.90 -16.96
CA GLN A 246 -12.26 17.87 -16.87
C GLN A 246 -12.83 19.04 -16.06
N GLY A 247 -12.02 19.62 -15.17
CA GLY A 247 -12.42 20.70 -14.29
C GLY A 247 -12.87 21.94 -15.05
N ARG A 248 -13.81 22.65 -14.43
CA ARG A 248 -14.30 23.95 -14.89
C ARG A 248 -14.19 24.92 -13.74
N ASP A 249 -13.76 26.14 -14.05
CA ASP A 249 -13.68 27.21 -13.08
C ASP A 249 -15.10 27.56 -12.58
N PRO A 250 -15.38 27.50 -11.27
CA PRO A 250 -16.72 27.74 -10.74
C PRO A 250 -17.27 29.16 -11.00
N ILE A 251 -16.42 30.15 -11.33
CA ILE A 251 -16.89 31.52 -11.63
C ILE A 251 -17.10 31.74 -13.12
N THR A 252 -16.14 31.36 -13.98
CA THR A 252 -16.23 31.61 -15.42
C THR A 252 -16.88 30.49 -16.22
N GLY A 253 -16.93 29.27 -15.66
CA GLY A 253 -17.38 28.06 -16.36
C GLY A 253 -16.37 27.51 -17.37
N GLU A 254 -15.19 28.13 -17.53
CA GLU A 254 -14.16 27.73 -18.48
C GLU A 254 -13.26 26.61 -17.96
N GLY A 255 -12.72 25.78 -18.86
CA GLY A 255 -11.65 24.83 -18.55
C GLY A 255 -10.25 25.41 -18.73
N LEU A 256 -9.23 24.61 -18.44
CA LEU A 256 -7.85 24.88 -18.86
C LEU A 256 -7.63 24.36 -20.28
N ASP A 257 -6.88 25.09 -21.10
CA ASP A 257 -6.45 24.62 -22.41
C ASP A 257 -5.26 23.66 -22.31
N ASP A 258 -5.03 22.86 -23.36
CA ASP A 258 -4.00 21.81 -23.38
C ASP A 258 -2.59 22.35 -23.10
N GLU A 259 -2.31 23.58 -23.56
CA GLU A 259 -1.03 24.22 -23.37
C GLU A 259 -0.82 24.59 -21.88
N ASN A 260 -1.83 25.18 -21.24
CA ASN A 260 -1.78 25.48 -19.82
C ASN A 260 -1.73 24.19 -18.98
N ILE A 261 -2.44 23.13 -19.37
CA ILE A 261 -2.37 21.83 -18.67
C ILE A 261 -0.93 21.29 -18.68
N ARG A 262 -0.22 21.37 -19.82
CA ARG A 262 1.21 21.01 -19.90
C ARG A 262 2.05 21.87 -18.96
N TYR A 263 1.82 23.18 -18.93
CA TYR A 263 2.52 24.09 -18.03
C TYR A 263 2.28 23.78 -16.55
N GLN A 264 1.06 23.43 -16.15
CA GLN A 264 0.77 23.00 -14.80
C GLN A 264 1.45 21.66 -14.47
N LEU A 265 1.42 20.67 -15.37
CA LEU A 265 2.12 19.38 -15.21
C LEU A 265 3.62 19.59 -14.90
N VAL A 266 4.29 20.39 -15.73
CA VAL A 266 5.71 20.74 -15.53
C VAL A 266 5.91 21.48 -14.20
N THR A 267 5.02 22.43 -13.87
CA THR A 267 5.07 23.17 -12.61
C THR A 267 4.98 22.25 -11.39
N PHE A 268 4.04 21.31 -11.36
CA PHE A 268 3.87 20.37 -10.24
C PHE A 268 5.00 19.36 -10.15
N LEU A 269 5.51 18.88 -11.28
CA LEU A 269 6.70 18.02 -11.29
C LEU A 269 7.89 18.75 -10.67
N ILE A 270 8.18 20.00 -11.07
CA ILE A 270 9.27 20.81 -10.50
C ILE A 270 9.05 21.07 -9.01
N ALA A 271 7.89 21.65 -8.66
CA ALA A 271 7.64 22.13 -7.31
C ALA A 271 7.49 20.99 -6.30
N GLY A 272 6.84 19.89 -6.67
CA GLY A 272 6.51 18.78 -5.78
C GLY A 272 7.70 17.90 -5.42
N HIS A 273 8.68 17.73 -6.32
CA HIS A 273 9.80 16.81 -6.06
C HIS A 273 10.99 17.49 -5.34
N GLU A 274 11.53 18.60 -5.86
CA GLU A 274 12.82 19.13 -5.38
C GLU A 274 12.68 19.72 -3.98
N THR A 275 11.59 20.45 -3.72
CA THR A 275 11.39 21.16 -2.45
C THR A 275 11.19 20.21 -1.26
N THR A 276 10.37 19.16 -1.42
CA THR A 276 10.16 18.15 -0.38
C THR A 276 11.41 17.29 -0.18
N SER A 277 12.15 17.00 -1.27
CA SER A 277 13.39 16.23 -1.17
C SER A 277 14.46 16.96 -0.35
N GLY A 278 14.59 18.28 -0.53
CA GLY A 278 15.48 19.11 0.25
C GLY A 278 15.09 19.15 1.73
N LEU A 279 13.79 19.26 2.03
CA LEU A 279 13.27 19.27 3.40
C LEU A 279 13.63 17.98 4.15
N LEU A 280 13.32 16.82 3.55
CA LEU A 280 13.66 15.53 4.13
C LEU A 280 15.17 15.36 4.30
N SER A 281 15.96 15.81 3.32
CA SER A 281 17.42 15.71 3.38
C SER A 281 18.01 16.57 4.50
N PHE A 282 17.56 17.82 4.66
CA PHE A 282 17.97 18.67 5.77
C PHE A 282 17.49 18.14 7.12
N ALA A 283 16.27 17.60 7.20
CA ALA A 283 15.72 17.05 8.44
C ALA A 283 16.58 15.87 8.94
N LEU A 284 16.99 14.97 8.04
CA LEU A 284 17.88 13.86 8.37
C LEU A 284 19.26 14.34 8.83
N TYR A 285 19.79 15.39 8.19
CA TYR A 285 21.04 16.02 8.62
C TYR A 285 20.93 16.61 10.03
N GLU A 286 19.91 17.43 10.29
CA GLU A 286 19.72 18.09 11.59
C GLU A 286 19.46 17.07 12.71
N LEU A 287 18.73 16.00 12.44
CA LEU A 287 18.52 14.92 13.41
C LEU A 287 19.82 14.19 13.78
N LEU A 288 20.67 13.91 12.79
CA LEU A 288 21.98 13.27 13.05
C LEU A 288 22.92 14.17 13.85
N LYS A 289 22.88 15.49 13.61
CA LYS A 289 23.65 16.46 14.40
C LYS A 289 23.04 16.78 15.77
N ASN A 290 21.79 16.40 16.03
CA ASN A 290 21.11 16.60 17.30
C ASN A 290 20.57 15.27 17.89
N PRO A 291 21.45 14.42 18.47
CA PRO A 291 21.06 13.07 18.93
C PRO A 291 19.94 13.05 19.98
N HIS A 292 19.83 14.09 20.81
CA HIS A 292 18.78 14.21 21.82
C HIS A 292 17.40 14.44 21.17
N VAL A 293 17.34 15.28 20.13
CA VAL A 293 16.12 15.47 19.31
C VAL A 293 15.79 14.19 18.58
N LEU A 294 16.77 13.53 17.96
CA LEU A 294 16.57 12.25 17.28
C LEU A 294 16.02 11.19 18.23
N ALA A 295 16.53 11.08 19.46
CA ALA A 295 16.04 10.15 20.46
C ALA A 295 14.57 10.45 20.86
N ARG A 296 14.22 11.73 21.09
CA ARG A 296 12.84 12.14 21.39
C ARG A 296 11.90 11.91 20.21
N ALA A 297 12.35 12.21 18.98
CA ALA A 297 11.60 11.96 17.75
C ALA A 297 11.29 10.49 17.56
N ARG A 298 12.28 9.63 17.81
CA ARG A 298 12.10 8.19 17.78
C ARG A 298 11.12 7.73 18.86
N ALA A 299 11.26 8.18 20.10
CA ALA A 299 10.33 7.83 21.18
C ALA A 299 8.88 8.24 20.83
N HIS A 300 8.69 9.43 20.27
CA HIS A 300 7.38 9.91 19.81
C HIS A 300 6.79 9.06 18.69
N VAL A 301 7.61 8.72 17.69
CA VAL A 301 7.23 7.80 16.61
C VAL A 301 6.89 6.42 17.15
N ASP A 302 7.64 5.94 18.14
CA ASP A 302 7.42 4.65 18.76
C ASP A 302 6.10 4.60 19.54
N GLU A 303 5.77 5.69 20.25
CA GLU A 303 4.51 5.86 20.97
C GLU A 303 3.30 5.87 20.03
N VAL A 304 3.39 6.62 18.92
CA VAL A 304 2.27 6.81 17.99
C VAL A 304 2.09 5.62 17.05
N LEU A 305 3.17 5.17 16.42
CA LEU A 305 3.10 4.16 15.36
C LEU A 305 3.38 2.75 15.87
N GLY A 306 4.16 2.59 16.95
CA GLY A 306 4.71 1.29 17.32
C GLY A 306 5.36 0.62 16.10
N ASP A 307 4.98 -0.64 15.86
CA ASP A 307 5.39 -1.42 14.68
C ASP A 307 4.32 -1.47 13.57
N ALA A 308 3.21 -0.73 13.73
CA ALA A 308 2.13 -0.72 12.76
C ALA A 308 2.53 0.03 11.47
N ILE A 309 1.97 -0.39 10.34
CA ILE A 309 2.01 0.41 9.11
C ILE A 309 1.25 1.72 9.38
N PRO A 310 1.83 2.90 9.03
CA PRO A 310 1.14 4.17 9.19
C PRO A 310 -0.22 4.14 8.49
N ARG A 311 -1.26 4.62 9.19
CA ARG A 311 -2.55 4.96 8.60
C ARG A 311 -2.69 6.46 8.58
N PHE A 312 -3.61 6.97 7.75
CA PHE A 312 -3.85 8.40 7.62
C PHE A 312 -4.11 9.08 8.98
N GLU A 313 -4.82 8.42 9.89
CA GLU A 313 -5.17 8.95 11.22
C GLU A 313 -3.95 9.14 12.15
N HIS A 314 -2.83 8.44 11.88
CA HIS A 314 -1.62 8.59 12.69
C HIS A 314 -0.88 9.90 12.41
N LEU A 315 -1.05 10.50 11.22
CA LEU A 315 -0.36 11.73 10.84
C LEU A 315 -0.70 12.89 11.78
N ALA A 316 -1.95 12.96 12.24
CA ALA A 316 -2.43 13.94 13.21
C ALA A 316 -1.70 13.85 14.57
N GLN A 317 -1.23 12.66 14.93
CA GLN A 317 -0.62 12.34 16.22
C GLN A 317 0.91 12.53 16.19
N LEU A 318 1.54 12.58 15.01
CA LEU A 318 2.97 12.78 14.82
C LEU A 318 3.40 14.25 14.98
N THR A 319 2.88 14.91 16.01
CA THR A 319 3.08 16.35 16.28
C THR A 319 4.54 16.74 16.42
N TYR A 320 5.37 15.93 17.09
CA TYR A 320 6.79 16.25 17.24
C TYR A 320 7.58 16.12 15.92
N ILE A 321 7.17 15.21 15.02
CA ILE A 321 7.75 15.11 13.67
C ILE A 321 7.41 16.36 12.85
N ASP A 322 6.17 16.86 12.97
CA ASP A 322 5.79 18.13 12.37
C ASP A 322 6.63 19.31 12.91
N HIS A 323 6.89 19.36 14.21
CA HIS A 323 7.75 20.38 14.81
C HIS A 323 9.18 20.32 14.23
N ILE A 324 9.74 19.12 14.06
CA ILE A 324 11.06 18.89 13.45
C ILE A 324 11.09 19.39 12.01
N LEU A 325 10.06 19.08 11.22
CA LEU A 325 9.97 19.54 9.83
C LEU A 325 9.83 21.06 9.74
N LYS A 326 9.03 21.67 10.63
CA LYS A 326 8.86 23.13 10.70
C LYS A 326 10.15 23.84 11.11
N GLU A 327 10.89 23.29 12.07
CA GLU A 327 12.20 23.80 12.49
C GLU A 327 13.27 23.58 11.41
N THR A 328 13.19 22.47 10.68
CA THR A 328 14.05 22.23 9.52
C THR A 328 13.81 23.29 8.45
N LEU A 329 12.55 23.61 8.13
CA LEU A 329 12.22 24.70 7.19
C LEU A 329 12.54 26.09 7.75
N ARG A 330 12.61 26.25 9.08
CA ARG A 330 13.11 27.48 9.70
C ARG A 330 14.58 27.67 9.35
N LEU A 331 15.43 26.70 9.66
CA LEU A 331 16.87 26.78 9.38
C LEU A 331 17.18 26.70 7.88
N TRP A 332 16.55 25.79 7.16
CA TRP A 332 16.86 25.47 5.78
C TRP A 332 15.59 25.46 4.92
N PRO A 333 14.99 26.64 4.66
CA PRO A 333 13.86 26.76 3.76
C PRO A 333 14.30 26.40 2.34
N THR A 334 13.76 25.31 1.80
CA THR A 334 14.19 24.80 0.48
C THR A 334 13.89 25.76 -0.65
N ALA A 335 12.83 26.55 -0.54
CA ALA A 335 12.63 27.78 -1.29
C ALA A 335 13.21 28.96 -0.48
N PRO A 336 14.40 29.49 -0.83
CA PRO A 336 15.13 30.41 0.04
C PRO A 336 14.65 31.86 -0.04
N ALA A 337 13.77 32.20 -0.98
CA ALA A 337 13.29 33.56 -1.14
C ALA A 337 11.89 33.64 -1.76
N ILE A 338 11.17 34.70 -1.41
CA ILE A 338 10.02 35.19 -2.18
C ILE A 338 10.35 36.56 -2.74
N ALA A 339 9.91 36.83 -3.96
CA ALA A 339 10.06 38.13 -4.60
C ALA A 339 8.70 38.85 -4.61
N LEU A 340 8.70 40.11 -4.19
CA LEU A 340 7.54 40.97 -4.07
C LEU A 340 7.77 42.27 -4.86
N GLN A 341 6.68 42.94 -5.20
CA GLN A 341 6.68 44.27 -5.79
C GLN A 341 5.53 45.12 -5.23
N PRO A 342 5.72 46.43 -5.03
CA PRO A 342 4.64 47.31 -4.64
C PRO A 342 3.75 47.68 -5.83
N TYR A 343 2.45 47.83 -5.61
CA TYR A 343 1.50 48.28 -6.65
C TYR A 343 1.69 49.75 -7.03
N GLU A 344 2.15 50.56 -6.08
CA GLU A 344 2.33 52.01 -6.17
C GLU A 344 3.61 52.43 -5.42
N ASP A 345 4.09 53.65 -5.65
CA ASP A 345 5.19 54.20 -4.86
C ASP A 345 4.78 54.28 -3.38
N THR A 346 5.60 53.73 -2.49
CA THR A 346 5.26 53.60 -1.07
C THR A 346 6.50 53.72 -0.18
N LEU A 347 6.27 53.81 1.13
CA LEU A 347 7.33 53.77 2.13
C LEU A 347 7.26 52.44 2.88
N LEU A 348 8.38 51.73 2.95
CA LEU A 348 8.56 50.59 3.85
C LEU A 348 9.01 51.09 5.22
N ALA A 349 8.35 50.64 6.28
CA ALA A 349 8.54 51.08 7.66
C ALA A 349 8.53 52.62 7.81
N GLY A 350 7.73 53.30 6.97
CA GLY A 350 7.61 54.76 6.94
C GLY A 350 8.91 55.52 6.61
N THR A 351 9.99 54.85 6.20
CA THR A 351 11.34 55.43 6.12
C THR A 351 12.10 55.10 4.85
N TYR A 352 11.86 53.94 4.24
CA TYR A 352 12.56 53.50 3.02
C TYR A 352 11.66 53.65 1.79
N PRO A 353 12.00 54.53 0.83
CA PRO A 353 11.21 54.71 -0.37
C PRO A 353 11.33 53.50 -1.30
N LEU A 354 10.17 53.01 -1.73
CA LEU A 354 10.03 51.93 -2.71
C LEU A 354 9.29 52.46 -3.93
N THR A 355 9.80 52.13 -5.11
CA THR A 355 9.18 52.50 -6.38
C THR A 355 8.25 51.41 -6.88
N LYS A 356 7.16 51.80 -7.55
CA LYS A 356 6.21 50.88 -8.18
C LYS A 356 6.94 49.83 -9.03
N GLY A 357 6.64 48.55 -8.78
CA GLY A 357 7.22 47.44 -9.55
C GLY A 357 8.67 47.07 -9.20
N GLU A 358 9.31 47.77 -8.26
CA GLU A 358 10.65 47.45 -7.74
C GLU A 358 10.70 46.01 -7.21
N THR A 359 11.80 45.30 -7.48
CA THR A 359 11.97 43.91 -7.05
C THR A 359 12.51 43.86 -5.63
N ILE A 360 11.68 43.35 -4.72
CA ILE A 360 12.00 43.17 -3.31
C ILE A 360 12.13 41.68 -3.05
N LEU A 361 13.34 41.21 -2.74
CA LEU A 361 13.63 39.83 -2.41
C LEU A 361 13.62 39.66 -0.89
N VAL A 362 12.64 38.92 -0.37
CA VAL A 362 12.63 38.50 1.02
C VAL A 362 13.53 37.28 1.16
N LEU A 363 14.64 37.43 1.88
CA LEU A 363 15.61 36.36 2.12
C LEU A 363 15.19 35.51 3.32
N ILE A 364 14.51 34.40 3.04
CA ILE A 364 13.84 33.57 4.05
C ILE A 364 14.82 32.96 5.06
N PRO A 365 16.00 32.41 4.69
CA PRO A 365 16.96 31.90 5.66
C PRO A 365 17.39 32.91 6.73
N MET A 366 17.43 34.21 6.38
CA MET A 366 17.77 35.27 7.32
C MET A 366 16.55 35.77 8.10
N LEU A 367 15.36 35.82 7.48
CA LEU A 367 14.09 36.07 8.16
C LEU A 367 13.83 35.06 9.28
N HIS A 368 14.03 33.78 8.96
CA HIS A 368 13.88 32.68 9.90
C HIS A 368 14.97 32.64 10.98
N ARG A 369 15.99 33.50 10.87
CA ARG A 369 17.07 33.69 11.85
C ARG A 369 17.06 35.09 12.46
N ASP A 370 15.97 35.84 12.35
CA ASP A 370 15.84 37.14 13.03
C ASP A 370 15.72 36.92 14.55
N PRO A 371 16.71 37.33 15.36
CA PRO A 371 16.69 37.11 16.81
C PRO A 371 15.53 37.81 17.51
N ARG A 372 14.98 38.87 16.90
CA ARG A 372 13.81 39.57 17.44
C ARG A 372 12.53 38.74 17.36
N ALA A 373 12.46 37.83 16.40
CA ALA A 373 11.31 36.95 16.22
C ALA A 373 11.50 35.58 16.92
N TRP A 374 12.73 35.07 16.94
CA TRP A 374 13.02 33.69 17.33
C TRP A 374 13.86 33.54 18.61
N GLY A 375 14.38 34.62 19.19
CA GLY A 375 15.29 34.60 20.35
C GLY A 375 16.77 34.63 19.96
N GLU A 376 17.70 34.73 20.90
CA GLU A 376 19.15 34.82 20.60
C GLU A 376 19.76 33.51 20.06
N ASP A 377 19.11 32.37 20.31
CA ASP A 377 19.57 31.04 19.95
C ASP A 377 19.09 30.59 18.56
N VAL A 378 18.90 31.55 17.63
CA VAL A 378 18.33 31.32 16.28
C VAL A 378 19.05 30.30 15.42
N GLU A 379 20.34 30.05 15.66
CA GLU A 379 21.12 29.07 14.89
C GLU A 379 20.98 27.65 15.45
N CYS A 380 20.42 27.49 16.68
CA CYS A 380 20.18 26.19 17.29
C CYS A 380 18.94 25.52 16.71
N PHE A 381 19.04 24.23 16.43
CA PHE A 381 17.92 23.40 16.00
C PHE A 381 17.07 23.01 17.22
N ASP A 382 15.95 23.71 17.42
CA ASP A 382 15.03 23.50 18.54
C ASP A 382 13.58 23.29 18.04
N PRO A 383 13.14 22.03 17.87
CA PRO A 383 11.76 21.74 17.49
C PRO A 383 10.72 22.27 18.48
N ASP A 384 11.06 22.48 19.76
CA ASP A 384 10.09 22.93 20.76
C ASP A 384 9.62 24.37 20.51
N ARG A 385 10.29 25.14 19.63
CA ARG A 385 9.80 26.44 19.14
C ARG A 385 8.41 26.34 18.50
N PHE A 386 8.09 25.18 17.92
CA PHE A 386 6.82 24.93 17.26
C PHE A 386 5.76 24.31 18.18
N GLU A 387 6.06 24.09 19.46
CA GLU A 387 5.02 23.77 20.43
C GLU A 387 3.98 24.89 20.49
N PRO A 388 2.67 24.57 20.58
CA PRO A 388 1.59 25.56 20.42
C PRO A 388 1.75 26.83 21.28
N ALA A 389 2.20 26.68 22.54
CA ALA A 389 2.38 27.79 23.47
C ALA A 389 3.57 28.71 23.11
N ARG A 390 4.66 28.15 22.60
CA ARG A 390 5.84 28.91 22.15
C ARG A 390 5.60 29.52 20.77
N TYR A 391 5.02 28.75 19.86
CA TYR A 391 4.73 29.21 18.51
C TYR A 391 3.70 30.34 18.47
N ALA A 392 2.73 30.35 19.40
CA ALA A 392 1.79 31.45 19.55
C ALA A 392 2.46 32.81 19.84
N GLN A 393 3.68 32.81 20.41
CA GLN A 393 4.44 34.01 20.75
C GLN A 393 5.28 34.51 19.57
N VAL A 394 5.57 33.65 18.58
CA VAL A 394 6.34 34.01 17.39
C VAL A 394 5.54 35.03 16.58
N PRO A 395 6.09 36.21 16.22
CA PRO A 395 5.40 37.27 15.48
C PRO A 395 4.80 36.82 14.13
N ALA A 396 3.85 37.60 13.60
CA ALA A 396 3.26 37.31 12.29
C ALA A 396 4.35 37.31 11.21
N ASN A 397 4.15 36.50 10.18
CA ASN A 397 5.01 36.48 9.00
C ASN A 397 6.51 36.16 9.28
N ALA A 398 6.85 35.66 10.47
CA ALA A 398 8.21 35.23 10.82
C ALA A 398 8.60 33.86 10.26
N TRP A 399 7.61 33.04 9.88
CA TRP A 399 7.80 31.71 9.28
C TRP A 399 7.06 31.64 7.93
N LYS A 400 7.82 31.66 6.81
CA LYS A 400 7.32 31.79 5.43
C LYS A 400 7.91 30.78 4.42
N PRO A 401 8.11 29.48 4.76
CA PRO A 401 8.67 28.53 3.80
C PRO A 401 7.73 28.16 2.64
N PHE A 402 6.43 28.47 2.74
CA PHE A 402 5.41 28.13 1.75
C PHE A 402 4.85 29.35 1.00
N GLY A 403 5.57 30.47 0.95
CA GLY A 403 5.12 31.68 0.27
C GLY A 403 4.18 32.57 1.11
N ASN A 404 3.40 33.41 0.44
CA ASN A 404 2.57 34.43 1.08
C ASN A 404 1.19 34.56 0.43
N GLY A 405 0.13 34.59 1.26
CA GLY A 405 -1.20 35.04 0.85
C GLY A 405 -1.84 34.18 -0.23
N GLN A 406 -2.49 34.80 -1.22
CA GLN A 406 -3.06 34.12 -2.39
C GLN A 406 -2.01 33.38 -3.22
N ARG A 407 -0.72 33.71 -3.04
CA ARG A 407 0.41 33.07 -3.71
C ARG A 407 1.12 32.06 -2.81
N SER A 408 0.52 31.71 -1.67
CA SER A 408 0.97 30.59 -0.85
C SER A 408 0.91 29.28 -1.63
N CYS A 409 1.81 28.36 -1.28
CA CYS A 409 1.92 27.08 -1.93
C CYS A 409 0.67 26.23 -1.65
N ILE A 410 -0.14 26.01 -2.69
CA ILE A 410 -1.31 25.14 -2.62
C ILE A 410 -0.96 23.69 -2.27
N GLY A 411 0.28 23.26 -2.57
CA GLY A 411 0.82 21.94 -2.27
C GLY A 411 1.37 21.79 -0.85
N ARG A 412 1.29 22.81 0.02
CA ARG A 412 1.72 22.73 1.42
C ARG A 412 1.21 21.49 2.17
N PRO A 413 -0.10 21.17 2.16
CA PRO A 413 -0.60 19.98 2.85
C PRO A 413 -0.01 18.68 2.28
N PHE A 414 0.14 18.59 0.95
CA PHE A 414 0.78 17.44 0.29
C PHE A 414 2.23 17.25 0.75
N ALA A 415 3.04 18.31 0.70
CA ALA A 415 4.46 18.26 1.04
C ALA A 415 4.69 17.92 2.52
N LEU A 416 3.90 18.51 3.43
CA LEU A 416 4.01 18.23 4.86
C LEU A 416 3.51 16.83 5.21
N GLN A 417 2.44 16.35 4.56
CA GLN A 417 1.95 14.99 4.73
C GLN A 417 3.00 13.96 4.29
N GLU A 418 3.54 14.11 3.07
CA GLU A 418 4.59 13.23 2.56
C GLU A 418 5.82 13.27 3.47
N ALA A 419 6.31 14.46 3.83
CA ALA A 419 7.48 14.59 4.67
C ALA A 419 7.27 14.00 6.08
N THR A 420 6.09 14.19 6.67
CA THR A 420 5.75 13.62 7.99
C THR A 420 5.72 12.10 7.91
N LEU A 421 5.05 11.54 6.90
CA LEU A 421 4.96 10.10 6.68
C LEU A 421 6.35 9.49 6.52
N VAL A 422 7.14 10.03 5.58
CA VAL A 422 8.46 9.49 5.23
C VAL A 422 9.43 9.60 6.39
N LEU A 423 9.51 10.76 7.05
CA LEU A 423 10.42 10.94 8.17
C LEU A 423 10.04 10.03 9.35
N ALA A 424 8.75 9.92 9.66
CA ALA A 424 8.27 9.01 10.68
C ALA A 424 8.62 7.55 10.35
N MET A 425 8.40 7.11 9.11
CA MET A 425 8.75 5.74 8.68
C MET A 425 10.25 5.47 8.71
N ILE A 426 11.09 6.44 8.34
CA ILE A 426 12.55 6.33 8.47
C ILE A 426 12.94 6.11 9.93
N LEU A 427 12.43 6.94 10.85
CA LEU A 427 12.71 6.85 12.28
C LEU A 427 12.12 5.60 12.94
N GLN A 428 10.97 5.14 12.44
CA GLN A 428 10.32 3.91 12.86
C GLN A 428 11.20 2.69 12.57
N ARG A 429 11.93 2.68 11.44
CA ARG A 429 12.64 1.49 10.92
C ARG A 429 14.14 1.50 11.13
N PHE A 430 14.78 2.66 11.14
CA PHE A 430 16.25 2.75 11.05
C PHE A 430 16.89 3.52 12.21
N ASP A 431 17.99 2.96 12.72
CA ASP A 431 19.08 3.71 13.33
C ASP A 431 19.88 4.36 12.21
N LEU A 432 19.85 5.69 12.15
CA LEU A 432 20.63 6.46 11.20
C LEU A 432 22.06 6.62 11.72
N ILE A 433 23.03 6.43 10.82
CA ILE A 433 24.47 6.51 11.11
C ILE A 433 25.10 7.42 10.06
N GLU A 434 25.91 8.38 10.49
CA GLU A 434 26.71 9.19 9.57
C GLU A 434 27.70 8.30 8.81
N HIS A 435 27.75 8.40 7.48
CA HIS A 435 28.74 7.67 6.70
C HIS A 435 30.15 8.22 6.95
N ASP A 436 30.27 9.55 6.99
CA ASP A 436 31.48 10.29 7.30
C ASP A 436 31.20 11.25 8.47
N PRO A 437 31.66 10.95 9.70
CA PRO A 437 31.49 11.81 10.86
C PRO A 437 32.12 13.20 10.73
N SER A 438 33.05 13.38 9.78
CA SER A 438 33.71 14.66 9.49
C SER A 438 32.94 15.52 8.49
N TYR A 439 31.87 14.99 7.88
CA TYR A 439 31.04 15.73 6.94
C TYR A 439 30.44 16.97 7.62
N GLN A 440 30.68 18.11 6.99
CA GLN A 440 30.06 19.39 7.31
C GLN A 440 29.07 19.72 6.19
N LEU A 441 27.90 20.25 6.57
CA LEU A 441 26.85 20.59 5.61
C LEU A 441 27.38 21.49 4.50
N ARG A 442 27.40 20.94 3.29
CA ARG A 442 27.56 21.71 2.06
C ARG A 442 26.19 21.81 1.41
N ILE A 443 25.87 22.98 0.90
CA ILE A 443 24.56 23.24 0.29
C ILE A 443 24.78 23.50 -1.18
N ARG A 444 24.09 22.72 -2.01
CA ARG A 444 23.96 22.95 -3.44
C ARG A 444 22.77 23.84 -3.68
N GLU A 445 22.96 24.88 -4.47
CA GLU A 445 21.94 25.88 -4.78
C GLU A 445 21.58 25.81 -6.26
N THR A 446 20.32 25.51 -6.55
CA THR A 446 19.72 25.64 -7.88
C THR A 446 18.70 26.79 -7.81
N LEU A 447 17.43 26.51 -8.09
CA LEU A 447 16.32 27.34 -7.63
C LEU A 447 16.02 27.08 -6.14
N THR A 448 16.36 25.88 -5.66
CA THR A 448 16.11 25.42 -4.29
C THR A 448 17.41 25.08 -3.56
N LEU A 449 17.33 24.93 -2.24
CA LEU A 449 18.43 24.47 -1.39
C LEU A 449 18.34 22.96 -1.14
N LYS A 450 19.48 22.27 -1.22
CA LYS A 450 19.63 20.88 -0.74
C LYS A 450 21.04 20.56 -0.27
N PRO A 451 21.23 19.57 0.62
CA PRO A 451 22.55 19.07 0.99
C PRO A 451 23.31 18.51 -0.23
N GLU A 452 24.61 18.79 -0.30
CA GLU A 452 25.54 18.32 -1.33
C GLU A 452 26.44 17.22 -0.78
N GLY A 453 26.41 16.03 -1.40
CA GLY A 453 27.27 14.91 -0.98
C GLY A 453 26.97 14.42 0.44
N PHE A 454 25.70 14.47 0.84
CA PHE A 454 25.27 14.00 2.16
C PHE A 454 24.94 12.51 2.10
N PHE A 455 25.84 11.71 2.68
CA PHE A 455 25.72 10.26 2.71
C PHE A 455 25.50 9.75 4.13
N ILE A 456 24.58 8.79 4.26
CA ILE A 456 24.31 8.10 5.52
C ILE A 456 24.39 6.59 5.33
N ARG A 457 24.41 5.87 6.46
CA ARG A 457 24.09 4.45 6.52
C ARG A 457 22.86 4.29 7.39
N ALA A 458 21.97 3.40 6.98
CA ALA A 458 20.75 3.11 7.72
C ALA A 458 20.83 1.68 8.24
N ARG A 459 20.95 1.50 9.56
CA ARG A 459 20.89 0.18 10.18
C ARG A 459 19.47 -0.05 10.68
N ARG A 460 18.86 -1.17 10.32
CA ARG A 460 17.53 -1.50 10.84
C ARG A 460 17.55 -1.56 12.38
N ARG A 461 16.53 -0.99 13.01
CA ARG A 461 16.39 -0.97 14.48
C ARG A 461 16.18 -2.39 15.00
N ALA A 462 16.95 -2.76 16.03
CA ALA A 462 16.82 -4.06 16.69
C ALA A 462 15.48 -4.15 17.44
N GLY A 463 14.84 -5.32 17.42
CA GLY A 463 13.59 -5.59 18.13
C GLY A 463 12.32 -5.06 17.44
N ARG A 464 12.43 -4.33 16.33
CA ARG A 464 11.30 -3.94 15.48
C ARG A 464 11.23 -4.87 14.27
N PRO A 465 10.11 -5.53 14.02
CA PRO A 465 10.09 -6.44 12.91
C PRO A 465 9.99 -5.57 11.56
N CYS A 466 10.60 -6.00 10.42
CA CYS A 466 10.80 -5.37 9.07
C CYS A 466 9.58 -5.26 8.17
N SER A 467 8.96 -4.07 8.04
CA SER A 467 7.59 -3.94 7.51
C SER A 467 7.33 -4.88 6.35
N PRO A 468 6.30 -5.73 6.47
CA PRO A 468 6.25 -6.83 5.57
C PRO A 468 5.95 -6.13 4.21
N VAL A 469 6.53 -6.58 3.10
CA VAL A 469 6.28 -6.09 1.72
C VAL A 469 4.80 -5.88 1.37
N VAL A 470 4.30 -4.63 1.42
CA VAL A 470 2.93 -4.26 1.02
C VAL A 470 2.54 -4.98 -0.29
N THR A 471 1.72 -6.02 -0.21
CA THR A 471 1.08 -6.63 -1.37
C THR A 471 -0.08 -5.72 -1.73
N TRP A 472 0.14 -4.84 -2.69
CA TRP A 472 -0.94 -4.13 -3.35
C TRP A 472 -1.77 -5.15 -4.14
N GLU A 473 -2.83 -5.69 -3.56
CA GLU A 473 -3.93 -6.16 -4.40
C GLU A 473 -4.59 -4.90 -4.96
N ARG A 474 -4.46 -4.67 -6.28
CA ARG A 474 -5.26 -3.67 -7.00
C ARG A 474 -6.73 -4.05 -6.82
N ALA A 475 -7.39 -3.46 -5.82
CA ALA A 475 -8.84 -3.37 -5.78
C ALA A 475 -9.27 -2.69 -7.08
N ARG A 476 -10.00 -3.41 -7.92
CA ARG A 476 -10.60 -2.83 -9.11
C ARG A 476 -11.85 -2.16 -8.60
N SER A 477 -11.75 -0.87 -8.29
CA SER A 477 -12.91 -0.03 -8.04
C SER A 477 -13.78 0.00 -9.30
N THR A 478 -14.74 -0.91 -9.39
CA THR A 478 -15.86 -0.81 -10.30
C THR A 478 -16.73 0.33 -9.82
N HIS A 479 -16.64 1.49 -10.47
CA HIS A 479 -17.64 2.54 -10.32
C HIS A 479 -18.98 2.02 -10.85
N PRO A 480 -20.05 2.00 -10.03
CA PRO A 480 -21.38 1.73 -10.56
C PRO A 480 -21.81 2.93 -11.41
N GLN A 481 -21.99 2.72 -12.72
CA GLN A 481 -22.73 3.66 -13.56
C GLN A 481 -24.15 3.85 -13.00
N PRO A 482 -24.69 5.08 -12.97
CA PRO A 482 -26.07 5.30 -12.58
C PRO A 482 -27.00 4.78 -13.69
N GLN A 483 -27.45 3.54 -13.58
CA GLN A 483 -28.58 3.05 -14.36
C GLN A 483 -29.86 3.71 -13.85
N THR A 484 -30.47 4.50 -14.74
CA THR A 484 -31.77 5.13 -14.55
C THR A 484 -32.83 4.04 -14.50
N GLN A 485 -33.29 3.67 -13.29
CA GLN A 485 -34.52 2.91 -13.12
C GLN A 485 -35.56 3.78 -12.40
N THR A 486 -36.47 4.32 -13.19
CA THR A 486 -37.76 4.83 -12.76
C THR A 486 -38.53 3.74 -12.00
N ALA A 487 -38.65 3.89 -10.69
CA ALA A 487 -39.60 3.14 -9.87
C ALA A 487 -40.62 4.11 -9.26
N THR A 488 -41.88 3.88 -9.64
CA THR A 488 -43.10 4.58 -9.21
C THR A 488 -43.26 4.56 -7.69
N ILE A 489 -43.56 5.74 -7.14
CA ILE A 489 -43.84 6.00 -5.72
C ILE A 489 -45.23 5.41 -5.36
N PRO A 490 -45.38 4.64 -4.27
CA PRO A 490 -46.68 4.39 -3.67
C PRO A 490 -47.11 5.62 -2.86
N VAL A 491 -48.32 6.10 -3.15
CA VAL A 491 -49.01 7.21 -2.51
C VAL A 491 -48.95 7.10 -0.98
N ARG A 492 -48.35 8.10 -0.32
CA ARG A 492 -48.46 8.33 1.13
C ARG A 492 -49.40 9.51 1.42
N GLN A 493 -50.20 9.32 2.45
CA GLN A 493 -51.20 10.21 3.05
C GLN A 493 -50.62 11.58 3.49
N PRO A 494 -51.48 12.58 3.81
CA PRO A 494 -51.11 14.00 3.78
C PRO A 494 -50.03 14.38 4.79
N ALA A 495 -49.09 15.20 4.33
CA ALA A 495 -47.94 15.69 5.07
C ALA A 495 -48.34 16.67 6.20
N GLU A 496 -47.78 16.47 7.39
CA GLU A 496 -47.55 17.58 8.33
C GLU A 496 -46.64 18.61 7.65
N ALA A 497 -46.89 19.90 7.85
CA ALA A 497 -46.09 20.98 7.30
C ALA A 497 -44.60 20.83 7.71
N LEU A 498 -43.72 20.64 6.72
CA LEU A 498 -42.28 20.53 6.92
C LEU A 498 -41.70 21.91 7.30
N THR A 499 -40.81 21.95 8.28
CA THR A 499 -40.16 23.19 8.70
C THR A 499 -39.03 23.55 7.71
N PRO A 500 -38.95 24.79 7.18
CA PRO A 500 -37.86 25.19 6.29
C PRO A 500 -36.47 25.13 6.96
N LEU A 501 -35.47 24.64 6.23
CA LEU A 501 -34.06 24.60 6.66
C LEU A 501 -33.15 25.10 5.53
N LEU A 502 -32.47 26.23 5.71
CA LEU A 502 -31.50 26.74 4.74
C LEU A 502 -30.10 26.33 5.18
N VAL A 503 -29.35 25.63 4.32
CA VAL A 503 -27.96 25.24 4.58
C VAL A 503 -27.04 25.98 3.61
N LEU A 504 -26.29 26.96 4.14
CA LEU A 504 -25.34 27.76 3.38
C LEU A 504 -23.93 27.20 3.51
N PHE A 505 -23.14 27.25 2.43
CA PHE A 505 -21.76 26.81 2.46
C PHE A 505 -20.76 27.81 1.88
N GLY A 506 -19.53 27.78 2.40
CA GLY A 506 -18.35 28.45 1.84
C GLY A 506 -17.19 27.48 1.73
N SER A 507 -16.84 27.06 0.51
CA SER A 507 -15.82 26.03 0.30
C SER A 507 -15.01 26.25 -0.97
N ASN A 508 -13.68 26.35 -0.85
CA ASN A 508 -12.78 26.20 -2.01
C ASN A 508 -12.29 24.74 -2.15
N GLY A 509 -12.26 23.98 -1.05
CA GLY A 509 -11.77 22.60 -0.97
C GLY A 509 -12.86 21.53 -0.97
N GLY A 510 -14.14 21.91 -1.13
CA GLY A 510 -15.30 21.01 -1.24
C GLY A 510 -15.82 20.40 0.08
N SER A 511 -15.00 20.31 1.13
CA SER A 511 -15.41 19.66 2.39
C SER A 511 -16.61 20.32 3.08
N SER A 512 -16.65 21.65 3.13
CA SER A 512 -17.75 22.39 3.76
C SER A 512 -19.06 22.22 2.97
N GLU A 513 -18.96 22.12 1.64
CA GLU A 513 -20.10 21.81 0.77
C GLU A 513 -20.62 20.39 1.00
N ALA A 514 -19.73 19.39 1.11
CA ALA A 514 -20.12 18.01 1.38
C ALA A 514 -20.87 17.86 2.72
N PHE A 515 -20.38 18.52 3.78
CA PHE A 515 -21.08 18.57 5.06
C PHE A 515 -22.43 19.26 4.96
N ALA A 516 -22.54 20.39 4.24
CA ALA A 516 -23.81 21.06 4.01
C ALA A 516 -24.82 20.16 3.29
N ARG A 517 -24.39 19.42 2.26
CA ARG A 517 -25.23 18.46 1.52
C ARG A 517 -25.68 17.29 2.39
N ARG A 518 -24.83 16.79 3.27
CA ARG A 518 -25.19 15.74 4.25
C ARG A 518 -26.31 16.23 5.18
N ILE A 519 -26.15 17.42 5.77
CA ILE A 519 -27.19 18.02 6.64
C ILE A 519 -28.53 18.12 5.89
N ALA A 520 -28.52 18.57 4.64
CA ALA A 520 -29.73 18.72 3.85
C ALA A 520 -30.37 17.38 3.44
N THR A 521 -29.57 16.35 3.17
CA THR A 521 -30.06 15.01 2.81
C THR A 521 -30.83 14.36 3.97
N ASP A 522 -30.33 14.52 5.19
CA ASP A 522 -30.91 13.92 6.39
C ASP A 522 -32.12 14.72 6.93
N ALA A 523 -32.30 15.97 6.48
CA ALA A 523 -33.34 16.89 6.93
C ALA A 523 -34.77 16.36 6.71
N GLY A 524 -35.01 15.67 5.58
CA GLY A 524 -36.33 15.13 5.24
C GLY A 524 -36.83 14.08 6.24
N VAL A 525 -35.92 13.25 6.76
CA VAL A 525 -36.23 12.22 7.78
C VAL A 525 -36.57 12.87 9.12
N GLN A 526 -36.00 14.05 9.40
CA GLN A 526 -36.21 14.80 10.63
C GLN A 526 -37.40 15.79 10.56
N GLY A 527 -38.18 15.77 9.47
CA GLY A 527 -39.36 16.61 9.31
C GLY A 527 -39.08 18.04 8.85
N TYR A 528 -37.93 18.27 8.20
CA TYR A 528 -37.52 19.56 7.63
C TYR A 528 -37.49 19.52 6.09
N SER A 529 -37.70 20.67 5.46
CA SER A 529 -37.52 20.89 4.03
C SER A 529 -36.25 21.69 3.80
N ALA A 530 -35.17 21.03 3.35
CA ALA A 530 -33.86 21.65 3.23
C ALA A 530 -33.54 22.20 1.84
N SER A 531 -32.86 23.35 1.79
CA SER A 531 -32.25 23.93 0.58
C SER A 531 -30.77 24.23 0.80
N VAL A 532 -29.92 23.96 -0.18
CA VAL A 532 -28.45 24.16 -0.08
C VAL A 532 -28.00 25.22 -1.07
N ALA A 533 -27.20 26.20 -0.62
CA ALA A 533 -26.68 27.26 -1.49
C ALA A 533 -25.32 27.82 -1.01
N PRO A 534 -24.51 28.44 -1.91
CA PRO A 534 -23.33 29.20 -1.52
C PRO A 534 -23.67 30.43 -0.65
N LEU A 535 -22.74 30.86 0.21
CA LEU A 535 -22.94 32.00 1.11
C LEU A 535 -23.22 33.31 0.36
N ASP A 536 -22.47 33.61 -0.69
CA ASP A 536 -22.60 34.86 -1.46
C ASP A 536 -23.96 35.00 -2.15
N GLU A 537 -24.70 33.91 -2.36
CA GLU A 537 -26.05 34.02 -2.88
C GLU A 537 -27.00 34.66 -1.85
N TYR A 538 -26.79 34.53 -0.54
CA TYR A 538 -27.75 34.97 0.47
C TYR A 538 -27.38 36.29 1.17
N VAL A 539 -26.55 37.11 0.53
CA VAL A 539 -26.22 38.47 0.98
C VAL A 539 -27.51 39.29 1.15
N GLY A 540 -27.76 39.81 2.36
CA GLY A 540 -28.91 40.67 2.64
C GLY A 540 -30.28 39.98 2.73
N ARG A 541 -30.36 38.65 2.60
CA ARG A 541 -31.65 37.93 2.47
C ARG A 541 -31.75 36.65 3.31
N LEU A 542 -31.16 36.64 4.49
CA LEU A 542 -31.28 35.50 5.42
C LEU A 542 -32.73 35.34 5.92
N PRO A 543 -33.31 34.12 5.87
CA PRO A 543 -34.70 33.90 6.28
C PRO A 543 -34.86 33.95 7.80
N THR A 544 -36.03 34.45 8.24
CA THR A 544 -36.46 34.46 9.64
C THR A 544 -37.36 33.27 9.99
N GLU A 545 -37.95 32.63 8.97
CA GLU A 545 -38.71 31.38 9.13
C GLU A 545 -37.78 30.16 9.05
N GLY A 546 -37.95 29.22 9.99
CA GLY A 546 -37.14 28.01 10.04
C GLY A 546 -35.75 28.23 10.67
N ALA A 547 -34.75 27.51 10.17
CA ALA A 547 -33.36 27.59 10.63
C ALA A 547 -32.37 27.79 9.48
N VAL A 548 -31.27 28.51 9.77
CA VAL A 548 -30.13 28.69 8.87
C VAL A 548 -28.91 27.95 9.43
N VAL A 549 -28.26 27.12 8.62
CA VAL A 549 -27.03 26.44 9.01
C VAL A 549 -25.93 26.91 8.07
N ILE A 550 -24.82 27.41 8.62
CA ILE A 550 -23.68 27.89 7.84
C ILE A 550 -22.51 26.93 8.04
N VAL A 551 -22.01 26.36 6.95
CA VAL A 551 -20.83 25.50 6.95
C VAL A 551 -19.73 26.14 6.11
N THR A 552 -18.68 26.66 6.72
CA THR A 552 -17.68 27.44 5.97
C THR A 552 -16.25 27.15 6.40
N SER A 553 -15.33 27.30 5.45
CA SER A 553 -13.89 27.16 5.65
C SER A 553 -13.17 28.50 5.81
N SER A 554 -11.89 28.47 6.19
CA SER A 554 -11.01 29.64 6.32
C SER A 554 -9.67 29.36 5.63
N TYR A 555 -9.20 30.26 4.76
CA TYR A 555 -7.96 30.11 3.98
C TYR A 555 -6.98 31.23 4.31
N GLU A 556 -5.94 30.94 5.11
CA GLU A 556 -5.01 31.95 5.65
C GLU A 556 -5.70 33.15 6.34
N GLY A 557 -6.92 32.98 6.85
CA GLY A 557 -7.70 34.05 7.47
C GLY A 557 -8.64 34.79 6.52
N GLN A 558 -8.62 34.44 5.24
CA GLN A 558 -9.51 34.96 4.21
C GLN A 558 -10.71 34.02 3.97
N PRO A 559 -11.88 34.57 3.57
CA PRO A 559 -13.04 33.78 3.24
C PRO A 559 -12.85 32.98 1.94
N PRO A 560 -13.51 31.82 1.83
CA PRO A 560 -13.67 31.11 0.56
C PRO A 560 -14.24 32.05 -0.51
N ASP A 561 -13.99 31.76 -1.78
CA ASP A 561 -14.36 32.64 -2.90
C ASP A 561 -15.88 32.90 -2.94
N GLN A 562 -16.67 31.87 -2.61
CA GLN A 562 -18.13 31.88 -2.53
C GLN A 562 -18.68 32.51 -1.23
N ALA A 563 -17.83 33.11 -0.40
CA ALA A 563 -18.20 33.75 0.86
C ALA A 563 -17.61 35.16 1.00
N ARG A 564 -16.90 35.68 -0.01
CA ARG A 564 -16.21 36.97 0.06
C ARG A 564 -17.23 38.12 0.19
N GLN A 565 -18.28 38.10 -0.62
CA GLN A 565 -19.30 39.14 -0.62
C GLN A 565 -20.13 39.07 0.66
N PHE A 566 -20.45 37.86 1.12
CA PHE A 566 -21.17 37.63 2.37
C PHE A 566 -20.39 38.16 3.58
N VAL A 567 -19.09 37.85 3.69
CA VAL A 567 -18.27 38.34 4.80
C VAL A 567 -18.11 39.86 4.76
N ALA A 568 -17.92 40.46 3.57
CA ALA A 568 -17.88 41.92 3.44
C ALA A 568 -19.21 42.58 3.85
N TRP A 569 -20.35 41.97 3.47
CA TRP A 569 -21.68 42.45 3.88
C TRP A 569 -21.88 42.39 5.40
N LEU A 570 -21.41 41.34 6.07
CA LEU A 570 -21.51 41.22 7.54
C LEU A 570 -20.84 42.38 8.28
N GLU A 571 -19.79 42.98 7.71
CA GLU A 571 -19.10 44.15 8.30
C GLU A 571 -19.95 45.42 8.27
N THR A 572 -20.97 45.48 7.41
CA THR A 572 -21.86 46.64 7.27
C THR A 572 -23.08 46.60 8.19
N LEU A 573 -23.32 45.46 8.84
CA LEU A 573 -24.51 45.22 9.67
C LEU A 573 -24.45 45.95 11.01
N LYS A 574 -25.61 46.41 11.47
CA LYS A 574 -25.84 47.04 12.76
C LYS A 574 -26.61 46.11 13.70
N ALA A 575 -26.57 46.42 14.98
CA ALA A 575 -27.33 45.69 15.99
C ALA A 575 -28.83 45.77 15.70
N GLY A 576 -29.49 44.62 15.55
CA GLY A 576 -30.92 44.49 15.27
C GLY A 576 -31.26 44.13 13.82
N ASP A 577 -30.31 44.25 12.88
CA ASP A 577 -30.55 44.00 11.45
C ASP A 577 -30.96 42.55 11.14
N LEU A 578 -30.59 41.59 12.00
CA LEU A 578 -30.90 40.16 11.82
C LEU A 578 -31.83 39.60 12.91
N GLN A 579 -32.65 40.46 13.52
CA GLN A 579 -33.60 40.03 14.54
C GLN A 579 -34.60 38.99 13.99
N GLY A 580 -34.71 37.85 14.67
CA GLY A 580 -35.58 36.74 14.27
C GLY A 580 -34.89 35.64 13.45
N VAL A 581 -33.68 35.87 12.93
CA VAL A 581 -32.89 34.82 12.26
C VAL A 581 -32.37 33.83 13.31
N ARG A 582 -32.56 32.53 13.06
CA ARG A 582 -32.06 31.44 13.93
C ARG A 582 -30.98 30.66 13.20
N TYR A 583 -29.79 30.58 13.78
CA TYR A 583 -28.63 30.04 13.06
C TYR A 583 -27.77 29.06 13.84
N ALA A 584 -27.03 28.21 13.12
CA ALA A 584 -25.93 27.41 13.64
C ALA A 584 -24.73 27.51 12.68
N VAL A 585 -23.51 27.51 13.21
CA VAL A 585 -22.28 27.59 12.39
C VAL A 585 -21.43 26.35 12.63
N PHE A 586 -20.93 25.76 11.55
CA PHE A 586 -19.88 24.76 11.57
C PHE A 586 -18.68 25.26 10.77
N GLY A 587 -17.52 25.32 11.42
CA GLY A 587 -16.30 25.86 10.83
C GLY A 587 -15.29 24.78 10.46
N CYS A 588 -14.79 24.82 9.23
CA CYS A 588 -13.68 23.98 8.78
C CYS A 588 -12.37 24.79 8.79
N GLY A 589 -11.43 24.43 9.66
CA GLY A 589 -10.15 25.13 9.83
C GLY A 589 -8.96 24.18 9.79
N ASN A 590 -7.75 24.73 9.87
CA ASN A 590 -6.53 23.95 10.01
C ASN A 590 -5.57 24.64 11.00
N ARG A 591 -5.16 23.92 12.06
CA ARG A 591 -4.27 24.45 13.10
C ARG A 591 -2.85 24.77 12.63
N ASP A 592 -2.46 24.32 11.45
CA ASP A 592 -1.22 24.77 10.78
C ASP A 592 -1.19 26.27 10.48
N TRP A 593 -2.36 26.92 10.49
CA TRP A 593 -2.51 28.37 10.47
C TRP A 593 -2.98 28.89 11.82
N LEU A 594 -2.21 28.63 12.87
CA LEU A 594 -2.58 28.92 14.27
C LEU A 594 -3.24 30.30 14.47
N ARG A 595 -2.67 31.36 13.89
CA ARG A 595 -3.17 32.75 14.00
C ARG A 595 -4.49 32.99 13.30
N THR A 596 -4.77 32.26 12.22
CA THR A 596 -5.98 32.41 11.42
C THR A 596 -6.89 31.18 11.49
N TYR A 597 -6.65 30.31 12.49
CA TYR A 597 -7.43 29.11 12.74
C TYR A 597 -8.88 29.49 13.04
N GLN A 598 -9.79 28.99 12.18
CA GLN A 598 -11.23 29.25 12.23
C GLN A 598 -11.60 30.75 12.10
N ALA A 599 -10.72 31.60 11.55
CA ALA A 599 -10.93 33.05 11.52
C ALA A 599 -12.26 33.45 10.88
N ILE A 600 -12.60 32.89 9.72
CA ILE A 600 -13.84 33.20 9.00
C ILE A 600 -15.10 32.64 9.68
N PRO A 601 -15.15 31.36 10.08
CA PRO A 601 -16.26 30.85 10.88
C PRO A 601 -16.48 31.64 12.19
N LYS A 602 -15.41 32.00 12.90
CA LYS A 602 -15.48 32.84 14.11
C LYS A 602 -16.04 34.22 13.80
N ARG A 603 -15.59 34.83 12.70
CA ARG A 603 -16.05 36.15 12.26
C ARG A 603 -17.54 36.14 11.92
N ILE A 604 -18.00 35.14 11.17
CA ILE A 604 -19.42 34.99 10.80
C ILE A 604 -20.29 34.79 12.05
N ASP A 605 -19.92 33.85 12.93
CA ASP A 605 -20.66 33.58 14.17
C ASP A 605 -20.74 34.82 15.10
N THR A 606 -19.63 35.56 15.23
CA THR A 606 -19.58 36.80 16.02
C THR A 606 -20.44 37.90 15.42
N ALA A 607 -20.35 38.12 14.09
CA ALA A 607 -21.09 39.18 13.40
C ALA A 607 -22.61 38.92 13.41
N LEU A 608 -23.03 37.67 13.20
CA LEU A 608 -24.45 37.29 13.24
C LEU A 608 -25.04 37.49 14.65
N ALA A 609 -24.31 37.11 15.69
CA ALA A 609 -24.71 37.36 17.08
C ALA A 609 -24.82 38.87 17.37
N ALA A 610 -23.83 39.66 16.96
CA ALA A 610 -23.83 41.12 17.15
C ALA A 610 -24.97 41.83 16.41
N ALA A 611 -25.39 41.30 15.25
CA ALA A 611 -26.51 41.81 14.46
C ALA A 611 -27.90 41.39 15.00
N GLY A 612 -27.99 40.58 16.06
CA GLY A 612 -29.24 40.20 16.73
C GLY A 612 -29.84 38.85 16.34
N ALA A 613 -29.10 38.01 15.60
CA ALA A 613 -29.53 36.65 15.28
C ALA A 613 -29.40 35.71 16.50
N THR A 614 -30.29 34.72 16.61
CA THR A 614 -30.32 33.76 17.72
C THR A 614 -29.54 32.50 17.37
N ARG A 615 -28.54 32.13 18.20
CA ARG A 615 -27.75 30.91 18.03
C ARG A 615 -28.53 29.68 18.53
N LEU A 616 -28.71 28.67 17.67
CA LEU A 616 -29.40 27.41 17.96
C LEU A 616 -28.49 26.36 18.63
N LYS A 617 -27.20 26.40 18.32
CA LYS A 617 -26.19 25.46 18.79
C LYS A 617 -24.83 26.16 18.84
N GLU A 618 -23.99 25.82 19.80
CA GLU A 618 -22.60 26.28 19.81
C GLU A 618 -21.89 25.95 18.49
N ARG A 619 -21.00 26.86 18.07
CA ARG A 619 -20.27 26.73 16.81
C ARG A 619 -19.40 25.48 16.86
N GLY A 620 -19.56 24.61 15.87
CA GLY A 620 -18.67 23.46 15.69
C GLY A 620 -17.36 23.86 15.02
N GLU A 621 -16.30 23.12 15.32
CA GLU A 621 -14.99 23.27 14.71
C GLU A 621 -14.47 21.92 14.24
N ALA A 622 -14.09 21.83 12.96
CA ALA A 622 -13.28 20.74 12.45
C ALA A 622 -11.85 21.23 12.17
N ASP A 623 -10.87 20.43 12.58
CA ASP A 623 -9.46 20.65 12.26
C ASP A 623 -8.98 19.70 11.17
N ALA A 624 -8.58 20.22 10.01
CA ALA A 624 -8.11 19.43 8.87
C ALA A 624 -6.84 18.61 9.19
N ARG A 625 -6.10 18.99 10.24
CA ARG A 625 -4.97 18.25 10.79
C ARG A 625 -5.36 17.12 11.74
N GLY A 626 -6.57 17.17 12.29
CA GLY A 626 -7.07 16.22 13.28
C GLY A 626 -8.08 15.23 12.69
N ASP A 627 -8.99 14.77 13.53
CA ASP A 627 -10.14 13.96 13.14
C ASP A 627 -11.21 14.84 12.49
N PHE A 628 -10.90 15.42 11.33
CA PHE A 628 -11.71 16.43 10.64
C PHE A 628 -13.16 15.99 10.41
N PHE A 629 -13.36 14.72 10.04
CA PHE A 629 -14.69 14.15 9.82
C PHE A 629 -15.38 13.78 11.14
N GLY A 630 -14.66 13.20 12.11
CA GLY A 630 -15.24 12.91 13.41
C GLY A 630 -15.55 14.16 14.25
N ASP A 631 -14.84 15.27 14.04
CA ASP A 631 -15.19 16.59 14.58
C ASP A 631 -16.58 17.03 14.10
N PHE A 632 -16.85 16.83 12.80
CA PHE A 632 -18.18 17.06 12.24
C PHE A 632 -19.21 16.09 12.82
N ASP A 633 -18.90 14.79 12.87
CA ASP A 633 -19.82 13.79 13.40
C ASP A 633 -20.19 14.06 14.87
N ARG A 634 -19.21 14.40 15.73
CA ARG A 634 -19.47 14.76 17.14
C ARG A 634 -20.40 15.95 17.28
N TRP A 635 -20.22 16.98 16.45
CA TRP A 635 -21.12 18.13 16.42
C TRP A 635 -22.49 17.76 15.86
N TYR A 636 -22.52 16.93 14.82
CA TYR A 636 -23.71 16.52 14.09
C TYR A 636 -24.61 15.55 14.88
N ASP A 637 -24.05 14.66 15.69
CA ASP A 637 -24.78 13.72 16.55
C ASP A 637 -25.74 14.44 17.51
N THR A 638 -25.34 15.63 17.95
CA THR A 638 -26.13 16.47 18.84
C THR A 638 -26.79 17.66 18.11
N PHE A 639 -26.75 17.69 16.78
CA PHE A 639 -27.32 18.77 15.97
C PHE A 639 -28.85 18.70 15.97
N TRP A 640 -29.43 17.56 15.56
CA TRP A 640 -30.89 17.41 15.47
C TRP A 640 -31.59 17.53 16.83
N SER A 641 -30.96 17.05 17.91
CA SER A 641 -31.47 17.21 19.27
C SER A 641 -31.47 18.66 19.76
N SER A 642 -30.62 19.53 19.19
CA SER A 642 -30.61 20.96 19.48
C SER A 642 -31.73 21.72 18.73
N LEU A 643 -32.08 21.25 17.53
CA LEU A 643 -33.12 21.88 16.69
C LEU A 643 -34.54 21.42 17.05
N ALA A 644 -34.73 20.14 17.36
CA ALA A 644 -36.04 19.51 17.56
C ALA A 644 -36.94 20.23 18.60
N PRO A 645 -36.45 20.66 19.78
CA PRO A 645 -37.27 21.38 20.77
C PRO A 645 -37.73 22.75 20.29
N VAL A 646 -36.90 23.45 19.49
CA VAL A 646 -37.18 24.83 19.03
C VAL A 646 -38.32 24.87 18.01
N PHE A 647 -38.51 23.79 17.25
CA PHE A 647 -39.53 23.67 16.21
C PHE A 647 -40.62 22.64 16.52
N GLY A 648 -40.64 22.09 17.74
CA GLY A 648 -41.66 21.14 18.20
C GLY A 648 -41.69 19.81 17.43
N LYS A 649 -40.54 19.29 17.01
CA LYS A 649 -40.42 18.05 16.22
C LYS A 649 -40.01 16.85 17.10
N HIS A 650 -40.50 15.66 16.76
CA HIS A 650 -40.08 14.40 17.40
C HIS A 650 -38.96 13.74 16.58
N LEU A 651 -37.84 13.41 17.24
CA LEU A 651 -36.70 12.74 16.61
C LEU A 651 -37.11 11.33 16.16
N GLN A 652 -36.96 11.02 14.88
CA GLN A 652 -37.06 9.64 14.40
C GLN A 652 -35.68 8.96 14.49
N PRO A 653 -35.59 7.73 15.02
CA PRO A 653 -34.34 6.98 14.99
C PRO A 653 -33.97 6.70 13.53
N VAL A 654 -32.81 7.20 13.11
CA VAL A 654 -32.24 6.92 11.78
C VAL A 654 -31.85 5.44 11.76
N ALA A 655 -32.74 4.58 11.27
CA ALA A 655 -32.45 3.17 11.09
C ALA A 655 -31.34 3.03 10.02
N SER A 656 -30.23 2.39 10.38
CA SER A 656 -29.08 2.21 9.48
C SER A 656 -29.48 1.41 8.24
N ARG A 657 -29.33 2.03 7.06
CA ARG A 657 -29.28 1.28 5.80
C ARG A 657 -27.89 0.64 5.71
N ARG A 658 -27.86 -0.65 5.38
CA ARG A 658 -26.62 -1.44 5.27
C ARG A 658 -25.60 -0.74 4.36
N THR A 659 -24.37 -0.62 4.88
CA THR A 659 -23.28 0.28 4.43
C THR A 659 -22.29 -0.36 3.47
N TYR A 660 -22.39 -1.66 3.20
CA TYR A 660 -21.31 -2.40 2.54
C TYR A 660 -21.69 -2.84 1.13
N GLU A 661 -20.85 -2.44 0.17
CA GLU A 661 -20.57 -3.22 -1.04
C GLU A 661 -19.35 -4.10 -0.74
N VAL A 662 -19.40 -5.36 -1.18
CA VAL A 662 -18.36 -6.37 -0.90
C VAL A 662 -17.62 -6.68 -2.19
N GLU A 663 -16.36 -6.25 -2.30
CA GLU A 663 -15.44 -6.69 -3.36
C GLU A 663 -14.68 -7.94 -2.86
N ILE A 664 -14.82 -9.05 -3.57
CA ILE A 664 -14.15 -10.31 -3.23
C ILE A 664 -12.79 -10.31 -3.93
N VAL A 665 -11.72 -9.99 -3.19
CA VAL A 665 -10.36 -10.03 -3.74
C VAL A 665 -9.82 -11.48 -3.74
N PRO A 666 -9.20 -11.97 -4.83
CA PRO A 666 -8.63 -13.31 -4.89
C PRO A 666 -7.43 -13.45 -3.96
N SER A 667 -7.42 -14.45 -3.07
CA SER A 667 -6.35 -14.64 -2.07
C SER A 667 -4.94 -14.73 -2.68
N ALA A 668 -4.03 -13.84 -2.25
CA ALA A 668 -2.59 -13.88 -2.53
C ALA A 668 -1.81 -15.07 -1.93
N ARG A 669 -2.46 -15.95 -1.15
CA ARG A 669 -1.82 -17.06 -0.42
C ARG A 669 -1.01 -18.00 -1.33
N PRO A 670 -1.51 -18.45 -2.49
CA PRO A 670 -0.74 -19.34 -3.34
C PRO A 670 0.51 -18.67 -3.94
N ALA A 671 0.42 -17.38 -4.30
CA ALA A 671 1.57 -16.64 -4.81
C ALA A 671 2.70 -16.54 -3.78
N LEU A 672 2.39 -16.31 -2.50
CA LEU A 672 3.36 -16.21 -1.41
C LEU A 672 4.04 -17.55 -1.08
N LEU A 673 3.29 -18.65 -1.16
CA LEU A 673 3.83 -20.01 -0.98
C LEU A 673 4.57 -20.53 -2.24
N ARG A 674 4.76 -19.68 -3.26
CA ARG A 674 5.35 -20.02 -4.57
C ARG A 674 4.56 -21.12 -5.31
N GLN A 675 3.25 -21.07 -5.16
CA GLN A 675 2.24 -21.94 -5.79
C GLN A 675 1.30 -21.08 -6.65
N GLY A 676 1.86 -20.15 -7.45
CA GLY A 676 1.09 -19.08 -8.12
C GLY A 676 0.11 -19.53 -9.20
N ASP A 677 0.09 -20.82 -9.54
CA ASP A 677 -0.81 -21.46 -10.49
C ASP A 677 -2.01 -22.14 -9.83
N MET A 678 -2.14 -22.04 -8.50
CA MET A 678 -3.31 -22.54 -7.78
C MET A 678 -4.47 -21.58 -7.89
N GLN A 679 -5.64 -22.13 -8.20
CA GLN A 679 -6.90 -21.42 -8.32
C GLN A 679 -7.94 -22.00 -7.34
N ARG A 680 -9.08 -21.33 -7.18
CA ARG A 680 -10.13 -21.77 -6.24
C ARG A 680 -11.08 -22.75 -6.92
N GLY A 681 -11.02 -24.01 -6.54
CA GLY A 681 -12.05 -25.00 -6.81
C GLY A 681 -13.12 -25.01 -5.72
N THR A 682 -14.25 -25.65 -5.99
CA THR A 682 -15.37 -25.78 -5.03
C THR A 682 -15.66 -27.25 -4.77
N VAL A 683 -15.69 -27.64 -3.50
CA VAL A 683 -16.08 -29.01 -3.11
C VAL A 683 -17.56 -29.20 -3.40
N VAL A 684 -17.90 -30.19 -4.23
CA VAL A 684 -19.29 -30.51 -4.61
C VAL A 684 -19.82 -31.66 -3.77
N ALA A 685 -18.99 -32.67 -3.54
CA ALA A 685 -19.35 -33.82 -2.72
C ALA A 685 -18.14 -34.31 -1.92
N ASN A 686 -18.40 -34.86 -0.74
CA ASN A 686 -17.37 -35.45 0.11
C ASN A 686 -17.90 -36.73 0.75
N ARG A 687 -17.58 -37.89 0.17
CA ARG A 687 -18.18 -39.19 0.50
C ARG A 687 -17.20 -40.06 1.26
N GLU A 688 -17.70 -40.76 2.28
CA GLU A 688 -16.95 -41.83 2.96
C GLU A 688 -17.08 -43.13 2.15
N LEU A 689 -15.95 -43.77 1.84
CA LEU A 689 -15.89 -44.99 1.05
C LEU A 689 -15.71 -46.26 1.90
N VAL A 690 -15.59 -46.10 3.22
CA VAL A 690 -15.28 -47.17 4.17
C VAL A 690 -16.40 -47.34 5.18
N ASN A 691 -16.69 -48.58 5.55
CA ASN A 691 -17.60 -48.87 6.65
C ASN A 691 -16.91 -48.58 7.99
N LEU A 692 -17.10 -47.35 8.51
CA LEU A 692 -16.53 -46.90 9.79
C LEU A 692 -17.15 -47.59 11.02
N ALA A 693 -18.26 -48.32 10.88
CA ALA A 693 -18.81 -49.11 11.99
C ALA A 693 -17.96 -50.37 12.27
N SER A 694 -17.12 -50.78 11.33
CA SER A 694 -16.19 -51.91 11.51
C SER A 694 -14.97 -51.50 12.33
N PRO A 695 -14.44 -52.37 13.22
CA PRO A 695 -13.19 -52.11 13.93
C PRO A 695 -11.96 -52.04 13.01
N LEU A 696 -12.07 -52.52 11.78
CA LEU A 696 -11.03 -52.39 10.74
C LEU A 696 -11.18 -51.07 9.94
N GLY A 697 -12.24 -50.30 10.18
CA GLY A 697 -12.59 -49.10 9.44
C GLY A 697 -11.57 -47.98 9.63
N ARG A 698 -10.90 -47.59 8.55
CA ARG A 698 -10.03 -46.41 8.49
C ARG A 698 -10.57 -45.51 7.39
N SER A 699 -10.96 -44.29 7.74
CA SER A 699 -11.66 -43.38 6.81
C SER A 699 -10.87 -43.17 5.53
N LYS A 700 -11.54 -43.38 4.39
CA LYS A 700 -11.02 -43.09 3.04
C LYS A 700 -12.13 -42.40 2.29
N ARG A 701 -11.82 -41.23 1.73
CA ARG A 701 -12.85 -40.35 1.19
C ARG A 701 -12.66 -40.12 -0.30
N GLU A 702 -13.79 -40.00 -0.98
CA GLU A 702 -13.89 -39.40 -2.30
C GLU A 702 -14.33 -37.96 -2.13
N VAL A 703 -13.55 -37.03 -2.68
CA VAL A 703 -13.95 -35.63 -2.76
C VAL A 703 -14.08 -35.24 -4.23
N GLU A 704 -15.27 -34.77 -4.58
CA GLU A 704 -15.58 -34.18 -5.88
C GLU A 704 -15.38 -32.67 -5.81
N ILE A 705 -14.63 -32.12 -6.76
CA ILE A 705 -14.23 -30.72 -6.82
C ILE A 705 -14.59 -30.18 -8.20
N ALA A 706 -15.41 -29.13 -8.24
CA ALA A 706 -15.61 -28.31 -9.42
C ALA A 706 -14.33 -27.50 -9.67
N LEU A 707 -13.76 -27.68 -10.85
CA LEU A 707 -12.55 -27.01 -11.30
C LEU A 707 -12.87 -25.57 -11.71
N PRO A 708 -11.94 -24.63 -11.49
CA PRO A 708 -12.10 -23.26 -11.95
C PRO A 708 -12.04 -23.16 -13.48
N GLU A 709 -12.60 -22.08 -14.02
CA GLU A 709 -12.71 -21.86 -15.46
C GLU A 709 -11.32 -21.88 -16.15
N GLY A 710 -11.22 -22.64 -17.24
CA GLY A 710 -9.98 -22.80 -18.00
C GLY A 710 -9.00 -23.85 -17.46
N MET A 711 -9.30 -24.52 -16.34
CA MET A 711 -8.48 -25.62 -15.82
C MET A 711 -8.94 -26.96 -16.42
N SER A 712 -8.05 -27.60 -17.18
CA SER A 712 -8.26 -28.93 -17.77
C SER A 712 -7.26 -29.94 -17.22
N TYR A 713 -7.63 -31.22 -17.24
CA TYR A 713 -6.77 -32.33 -16.85
C TYR A 713 -6.97 -33.52 -17.80
N ARG A 714 -6.04 -34.47 -17.76
CA ARG A 714 -6.19 -35.80 -18.35
C ARG A 714 -6.36 -36.85 -17.25
N ALA A 715 -7.07 -37.92 -17.53
CA ALA A 715 -7.10 -39.05 -16.61
C ALA A 715 -5.65 -39.53 -16.37
N GLY A 716 -5.24 -39.64 -15.10
CA GLY A 716 -3.87 -39.94 -14.70
C GLY A 716 -3.07 -38.74 -14.18
N ASP A 717 -3.56 -37.51 -14.35
CA ASP A 717 -2.96 -36.31 -13.76
C ASP A 717 -3.18 -36.23 -12.24
N TYR A 718 -2.47 -35.31 -11.59
CA TYR A 718 -2.64 -35.01 -10.17
C TYR A 718 -3.42 -33.73 -9.95
N LEU A 719 -4.17 -33.69 -8.85
CA LEU A 719 -4.67 -32.46 -8.27
C LEU A 719 -3.77 -32.09 -7.09
N ALA A 720 -3.05 -30.97 -7.23
CA ALA A 720 -2.39 -30.32 -6.12
C ALA A 720 -3.46 -29.62 -5.26
N VAL A 721 -3.42 -29.82 -3.94
CA VAL A 721 -4.29 -29.15 -2.97
C VAL A 721 -3.42 -28.43 -1.96
N LEU A 722 -3.72 -27.15 -1.68
CA LEU A 722 -3.07 -26.39 -0.61
C LEU A 722 -3.93 -26.43 0.68
N PRO A 723 -3.51 -27.17 1.73
CA PRO A 723 -4.33 -27.42 2.90
C PRO A 723 -4.13 -26.39 4.02
N THR A 724 -4.87 -26.49 5.12
CA THR A 724 -4.67 -25.69 6.34
C THR A 724 -4.39 -26.60 7.54
N ASN A 725 -3.65 -26.12 8.54
CA ASN A 725 -3.38 -26.89 9.76
C ASN A 725 -4.69 -27.18 10.52
N PRO A 726 -4.77 -28.33 11.22
CA PRO A 726 -5.85 -28.61 12.16
C PRO A 726 -5.88 -27.57 13.30
N GLU A 727 -7.08 -27.11 13.68
CA GLU A 727 -7.25 -26.07 14.70
C GLU A 727 -6.58 -26.44 16.03
N ILE A 728 -6.63 -27.72 16.43
CA ILE A 728 -6.01 -28.20 17.67
C ILE A 728 -4.49 -27.92 17.71
N ASN A 729 -3.79 -27.98 16.58
CA ASN A 729 -2.36 -27.68 16.52
C ASN A 729 -2.10 -26.17 16.56
N VAL A 730 -2.99 -25.37 15.96
CA VAL A 730 -2.91 -23.90 15.99
C VAL A 730 -3.12 -23.39 17.42
N GLU A 731 -4.12 -23.93 18.13
CA GLU A 731 -4.39 -23.59 19.54
C GLU A 731 -3.23 -23.97 20.47
N ARG A 732 -2.59 -25.14 20.25
CA ARG A 732 -1.39 -25.55 20.99
C ARG A 732 -0.26 -24.53 20.83
N ALA A 733 0.02 -24.11 19.59
CA ALA A 733 1.03 -23.10 19.32
C ALA A 733 0.66 -21.74 19.94
N LEU A 734 -0.58 -21.26 19.78
CA LEU A 734 -1.05 -20.02 20.40
C LEU A 734 -0.88 -20.04 21.93
N ARG A 735 -1.28 -21.14 22.58
CA ARG A 735 -1.13 -21.34 24.03
C ARG A 735 0.34 -21.33 24.45
N ARG A 736 1.24 -21.97 23.67
CA ARG A 736 2.68 -22.02 23.99
C ARG A 736 3.33 -20.64 24.02
N PHE A 737 2.84 -19.71 23.19
CA PHE A 737 3.36 -18.34 23.13
C PHE A 737 2.49 -17.32 23.87
N GLY A 738 1.39 -17.74 24.51
CA GLY A 738 0.50 -16.85 25.26
C GLY A 738 -0.23 -15.82 24.40
N LEU A 739 -0.54 -16.16 23.14
CA LEU A 739 -1.12 -15.23 22.16
C LEU A 739 -2.62 -15.49 21.98
N ALA A 740 -3.40 -14.41 21.90
CA ALA A 740 -4.80 -14.49 21.50
C ALA A 740 -4.91 -14.78 19.99
N PRO A 741 -5.94 -15.51 19.51
CA PRO A 741 -6.04 -15.91 18.11
C PRO A 741 -6.12 -14.74 17.11
N ASP A 742 -6.69 -13.62 17.52
CA ASP A 742 -6.87 -12.38 16.73
C ASP A 742 -5.68 -11.42 16.80
N THR A 743 -4.64 -11.76 17.57
CA THR A 743 -3.39 -10.99 17.67
C THR A 743 -2.82 -10.77 16.28
N GLN A 744 -2.65 -9.51 15.88
CA GLN A 744 -2.03 -9.15 14.62
C GLN A 744 -0.52 -9.13 14.79
N ILE A 745 0.18 -9.85 13.93
CA ILE A 745 1.63 -9.79 13.80
C ILE A 745 1.98 -9.35 12.41
N VAL A 746 3.16 -8.76 12.32
CA VAL A 746 3.69 -8.19 11.11
C VAL A 746 4.98 -9.01 10.91
N LEU A 747 5.22 -9.63 9.74
CA LEU A 747 6.37 -10.53 9.51
C LEU A 747 7.38 -9.99 8.52
N HIS A 748 8.64 -10.19 8.79
CA HIS A 748 9.42 -9.00 8.73
C HIS A 748 10.87 -9.42 8.40
N LYS A 749 11.23 -9.43 7.09
CA LYS A 749 12.48 -10.03 6.55
C LYS A 749 13.73 -9.54 7.25
N ALA A 750 14.59 -10.45 7.73
CA ALA A 750 15.83 -10.08 8.41
C ALA A 750 16.82 -9.33 7.51
N SER A 751 16.86 -9.66 6.21
CA SER A 751 17.56 -8.95 5.14
C SER A 751 16.73 -9.07 3.86
N ALA A 752 16.90 -8.21 2.86
CA ALA A 752 16.04 -8.38 1.69
C ALA A 752 16.52 -9.38 0.63
N ASP A 753 17.73 -9.92 0.79
CA ASP A 753 18.12 -11.17 0.13
C ASP A 753 17.50 -12.40 0.83
N SER A 754 16.95 -12.23 2.05
CA SER A 754 16.25 -13.31 2.74
C SER A 754 14.96 -13.66 2.00
N GLN A 755 14.94 -14.88 1.48
CA GLN A 755 13.77 -15.47 0.87
C GLN A 755 12.92 -16.11 1.96
N THR A 756 11.64 -15.73 2.06
CA THR A 756 10.67 -16.37 2.94
C THR A 756 9.38 -16.64 2.17
N SER A 757 8.70 -17.68 2.60
CA SER A 757 7.38 -18.11 2.14
C SER A 757 6.25 -17.56 3.02
N LEU A 758 6.58 -16.76 4.02
CA LEU A 758 5.63 -16.16 4.95
C LEU A 758 5.26 -14.73 4.54
N PRO A 759 4.03 -14.27 4.85
CA PRO A 759 3.50 -12.94 4.55
C PRO A 759 4.09 -11.84 5.44
N THR A 760 5.36 -11.57 5.30
CA THR A 760 5.86 -10.71 4.25
C THR A 760 5.07 -9.51 3.72
N GLY A 761 3.93 -9.00 4.22
CA GLY A 761 3.41 -7.71 3.66
C GLY A 761 2.67 -6.63 4.47
N TYR A 762 2.09 -7.05 5.58
CA TYR A 762 0.96 -6.43 6.17
C TYR A 762 0.75 -7.05 7.55
N PRO A 763 -0.08 -6.43 8.40
CA PRO A 763 -0.64 -7.10 9.56
C PRO A 763 -1.40 -8.37 9.16
N ILE A 764 -1.03 -9.50 9.75
CA ILE A 764 -1.70 -10.79 9.62
C ILE A 764 -2.00 -11.35 11.01
N SER A 765 -3.16 -11.97 11.21
CA SER A 765 -3.43 -12.63 12.49
C SER A 765 -2.48 -13.81 12.70
N VAL A 766 -1.97 -14.00 13.92
CA VAL A 766 -1.11 -15.15 14.27
C VAL A 766 -1.83 -16.46 13.97
N ARG A 767 -3.14 -16.53 14.21
CA ARG A 767 -3.97 -17.68 13.84
C ARG A 767 -3.91 -17.95 12.35
N GLU A 768 -4.11 -16.93 11.51
CA GLU A 768 -4.06 -17.10 10.05
C GLU A 768 -2.66 -17.54 9.59
N LEU A 769 -1.59 -16.97 10.16
CA LEU A 769 -0.22 -17.38 9.86
C LEU A 769 0.02 -18.86 10.18
N LEU A 770 -0.28 -19.27 11.42
CA LEU A 770 -0.08 -20.63 11.92
C LEU A 770 -1.01 -21.64 11.22
N ALA A 771 -2.21 -21.24 10.84
CA ALA A 771 -3.14 -22.11 10.13
C ALA A 771 -2.75 -22.32 8.66
N ASN A 772 -2.31 -21.26 7.98
CA ASN A 772 -2.30 -21.22 6.52
C ASN A 772 -0.90 -21.24 5.87
N TYR A 773 0.18 -20.93 6.59
CA TYR A 773 1.48 -20.65 5.96
C TYR A 773 2.64 -21.55 6.40
N VAL A 774 2.53 -22.27 7.52
CA VAL A 774 3.61 -23.10 8.09
C VAL A 774 3.15 -24.53 8.39
N GLU A 775 4.07 -25.48 8.49
CA GLU A 775 3.77 -26.83 8.98
C GLU A 775 4.08 -26.98 10.47
N LEU A 776 3.06 -27.26 11.30
CA LEU A 776 3.26 -27.38 12.76
C LEU A 776 3.66 -28.79 13.22
N ALA A 777 3.38 -29.81 12.42
CA ALA A 777 3.50 -31.22 12.81
C ALA A 777 4.66 -31.98 12.14
N GLN A 778 5.62 -31.27 11.55
CA GLN A 778 6.81 -31.89 10.96
C GLN A 778 7.83 -32.27 12.05
N PRO A 779 8.50 -33.44 11.95
CA PRO A 779 9.55 -33.82 12.88
C PRO A 779 10.67 -32.78 12.95
N ALA A 780 11.11 -32.45 14.16
CA ALA A 780 12.19 -31.51 14.38
C ALA A 780 13.52 -32.06 13.84
N THR A 781 14.28 -31.22 13.16
CA THR A 781 15.63 -31.54 12.71
C THR A 781 16.61 -31.53 13.88
N ARG A 782 17.71 -32.29 13.79
CA ARG A 782 18.76 -32.28 14.83
C ARG A 782 19.29 -30.87 15.14
N LYS A 783 19.37 -30.01 14.12
CA LYS A 783 19.77 -28.60 14.27
C LYS A 783 18.76 -27.79 15.09
N GLN A 784 17.46 -28.03 14.90
CA GLN A 784 16.40 -27.39 15.68
C GLN A 784 16.44 -27.84 17.14
N VAL A 785 16.63 -29.14 17.40
CA VAL A 785 16.75 -29.66 18.78
C VAL A 785 17.93 -29.00 19.51
N ALA A 786 19.09 -28.88 18.85
CA ALA A 786 20.25 -28.19 19.42
C ALA A 786 19.99 -26.69 19.67
N ALA A 787 19.23 -26.03 18.79
CA ALA A 787 18.84 -24.63 18.98
C ALA A 787 17.88 -24.45 20.16
N LEU A 788 16.93 -25.36 20.36
CA LEU A 788 16.06 -25.37 21.55
C LEU A 788 16.89 -25.51 22.84
N ALA A 789 17.89 -26.39 22.83
CA ALA A 789 18.76 -26.60 23.99
C ALA A 789 19.53 -25.32 24.38
N ALA A 790 20.02 -24.56 23.39
CA ALA A 790 20.74 -23.32 23.61
C ALA A 790 19.87 -22.23 24.27
N GLU A 791 18.57 -22.23 23.98
CA GLU A 791 17.58 -21.27 24.50
C GLU A 791 16.88 -21.75 25.79
N THR A 792 17.34 -22.86 26.38
CA THR A 792 16.73 -23.45 27.58
C THR A 792 17.50 -23.06 28.84
N GLY A 793 16.81 -22.34 29.74
CA GLY A 793 17.40 -21.80 30.96
C GLY A 793 17.62 -22.83 32.06
N GLN A 794 16.78 -23.88 32.15
CA GLN A 794 16.91 -24.89 33.19
C GLN A 794 17.96 -25.95 32.82
N PRO A 795 18.98 -26.20 33.65
CA PRO A 795 20.07 -27.12 33.31
C PRO A 795 19.63 -28.56 32.98
N GLU A 796 18.59 -29.06 33.65
CA GLU A 796 18.07 -30.42 33.44
C GLU A 796 17.34 -30.57 32.09
N GLU A 797 16.46 -29.62 31.75
CA GLU A 797 15.77 -29.60 30.46
C GLU A 797 16.75 -29.38 29.30
N ARG A 798 17.74 -28.50 29.50
CA ARG A 798 18.82 -28.27 28.53
C ARG A 798 19.63 -29.53 28.29
N ALA A 799 20.12 -30.19 29.34
CA ALA A 799 20.88 -31.43 29.20
C ALA A 799 20.08 -32.53 28.49
N ARG A 800 18.76 -32.60 28.72
CA ARG A 800 17.87 -33.51 28.01
C ARG A 800 17.79 -33.21 26.51
N LEU A 801 17.64 -31.94 26.11
CA LEU A 801 17.63 -31.54 24.70
C LEU A 801 19.00 -31.75 24.03
N GLU A 802 20.10 -31.45 24.73
CA GLU A 802 21.48 -31.73 24.24
C GLU A 802 21.68 -33.23 24.00
N ALA A 803 21.15 -34.08 24.87
CA ALA A 803 21.19 -35.53 24.69
C ALA A 803 20.32 -36.00 23.51
N LEU A 804 19.14 -35.40 23.31
CA LEU A 804 18.27 -35.69 22.15
C LEU A 804 18.88 -35.22 20.82
N ALA A 805 19.82 -34.27 20.84
CA ALA A 805 20.56 -33.84 19.66
C ALA A 805 21.72 -34.78 19.29
N GLN A 806 22.08 -35.75 20.13
CA GLN A 806 23.09 -36.77 19.82
C GLN A 806 22.54 -37.78 18.79
N THR A 807 23.37 -38.20 17.83
CA THR A 807 22.95 -38.99 16.67
C THR A 807 22.11 -40.22 17.02
N ASP A 808 22.58 -41.04 17.97
CA ASP A 808 21.92 -42.32 18.31
C ASP A 808 20.54 -42.11 18.94
N ARG A 809 20.38 -41.06 19.74
CA ARG A 809 19.11 -40.73 20.42
C ARG A 809 18.16 -39.94 19.53
N TYR A 810 18.69 -39.07 18.66
CA TYR A 810 17.90 -38.27 17.73
C TYR A 810 17.06 -39.16 16.81
N GLU A 811 17.66 -40.20 16.24
CA GLU A 811 16.97 -41.10 15.31
C GLU A 811 15.82 -41.85 16.00
N GLN A 812 16.08 -42.45 17.16
CA GLN A 812 15.10 -43.24 17.90
C GLN A 812 14.02 -42.40 18.61
N GLU A 813 14.42 -41.32 19.27
CA GLU A 813 13.53 -40.58 20.17
C GLU A 813 12.87 -39.36 19.51
N VAL A 814 13.43 -38.81 18.42
CA VAL A 814 12.87 -37.64 17.72
C VAL A 814 12.33 -38.02 16.35
N LEU A 815 13.13 -38.64 15.48
CA LEU A 815 12.74 -38.92 14.09
C LEU A 815 11.71 -40.05 14.00
N HIS A 816 11.96 -41.21 14.61
CA HIS A 816 11.02 -42.34 14.65
C HIS A 816 9.74 -42.02 15.41
N ARG A 817 9.83 -41.22 16.48
CA ARG A 817 8.66 -40.73 17.23
C ARG A 817 7.99 -39.51 16.60
N ARG A 818 8.55 -38.96 15.53
CA ARG A 818 8.08 -37.77 14.81
C ARG A 818 7.82 -36.56 15.70
N LEU A 819 8.65 -36.33 16.72
CA LEU A 819 8.51 -35.19 17.61
C LEU A 819 8.73 -33.88 16.86
N SER A 820 7.73 -33.01 16.84
CA SER A 820 7.81 -31.68 16.24
C SER A 820 8.51 -30.67 17.16
N VAL A 821 8.87 -29.51 16.61
CA VAL A 821 9.40 -28.39 17.42
C VAL A 821 8.39 -27.97 18.50
N LEU A 822 7.09 -28.00 18.17
CA LEU A 822 6.02 -27.68 19.12
C LEU A 822 5.92 -28.70 20.26
N ASP A 823 6.03 -30.01 19.96
CA ASP A 823 6.01 -31.07 20.98
C ASP A 823 7.19 -30.94 21.94
N LEU A 824 8.38 -30.61 21.43
CA LEU A 824 9.58 -30.41 22.25
C LEU A 824 9.45 -29.17 23.13
N LEU A 825 8.91 -28.07 22.59
CA LEU A 825 8.67 -26.83 23.35
C LEU A 825 7.65 -26.99 24.48
N GLU A 826 6.64 -27.84 24.30
CA GLU A 826 5.68 -28.18 25.35
C GLU A 826 6.29 -29.09 26.43
N GLN A 827 7.28 -29.92 26.07
CA GLN A 827 8.03 -30.77 27.00
C GLN A 827 9.14 -30.03 27.76
N THR A 828 9.54 -28.84 27.30
CA THR A 828 10.55 -27.99 27.95
C THR A 828 9.99 -26.57 28.20
N PRO A 829 9.15 -26.38 29.23
CA PRO A 829 8.58 -25.07 29.56
C PRO A 829 9.62 -23.97 29.83
N SER A 830 10.83 -24.31 30.29
CA SER A 830 11.89 -23.32 30.56
C SER A 830 12.61 -22.82 29.30
N CYS A 831 12.33 -23.42 28.13
CA CYS A 831 12.85 -22.96 26.84
C CYS A 831 12.21 -21.62 26.46
N ALA A 832 13.01 -20.56 26.41
CA ALA A 832 12.58 -19.19 26.13
C ALA A 832 12.62 -18.85 24.63
N LEU A 833 12.30 -19.82 23.76
CA LEU A 833 12.30 -19.62 22.32
C LEU A 833 11.27 -18.54 21.92
N SER A 834 11.70 -17.56 21.13
CA SER A 834 10.80 -16.52 20.60
C SER A 834 9.88 -17.06 19.50
N LEU A 835 8.73 -16.42 19.29
CA LEU A 835 7.83 -16.74 18.17
C LEU A 835 8.54 -16.62 16.81
N GLY A 836 9.41 -15.62 16.63
CA GLY A 836 10.17 -15.44 15.38
C GLY A 836 11.11 -16.61 15.11
N ALA A 837 11.89 -17.03 16.13
CA ALA A 837 12.77 -18.19 16.01
C ALA A 837 11.97 -19.49 15.79
N PHE A 838 10.80 -19.63 16.42
CA PHE A 838 9.89 -20.75 16.16
C PHE A 838 9.43 -20.78 14.69
N LEU A 839 8.93 -19.65 14.16
CA LEU A 839 8.46 -19.56 12.77
C LEU A 839 9.58 -19.81 11.74
N GLU A 840 10.82 -19.38 12.02
CA GLU A 840 11.98 -19.69 11.18
C GLU A 840 12.33 -21.19 11.17
N MET A 841 12.01 -21.92 12.24
CA MET A 841 12.18 -23.37 12.29
C MET A 841 11.08 -24.12 11.52
N LEU A 842 9.94 -23.50 11.23
CA LEU A 842 8.85 -24.19 10.54
C LEU A 842 9.00 -24.09 9.02
N PRO A 843 8.86 -25.21 8.28
CA PRO A 843 8.81 -25.15 6.84
C PRO A 843 7.47 -24.54 6.36
N PRO A 844 7.43 -23.97 5.14
CA PRO A 844 6.19 -23.49 4.54
C PRO A 844 5.12 -24.58 4.41
N MET A 845 3.86 -24.15 4.37
CA MET A 845 2.74 -25.01 4.02
C MET A 845 2.93 -25.56 2.60
N HIS A 846 3.01 -26.87 2.49
CA HIS A 846 3.23 -27.55 1.20
C HIS A 846 1.92 -27.95 0.52
N VAL A 847 1.91 -27.93 -0.81
CA VAL A 847 0.83 -28.58 -1.58
C VAL A 847 0.94 -30.09 -1.45
N ARG A 848 -0.21 -30.77 -1.37
CA ARG A 848 -0.29 -32.24 -1.43
C ARG A 848 -0.86 -32.64 -2.77
N LEU A 849 -0.18 -33.56 -3.43
CA LEU A 849 -0.64 -34.13 -4.69
C LEU A 849 -1.55 -35.32 -4.39
N TYR A 850 -2.67 -35.36 -5.11
CA TYR A 850 -3.59 -36.48 -5.11
C TYR A 850 -3.81 -36.90 -6.56
N SER A 851 -3.67 -38.19 -6.87
CA SER A 851 -4.03 -38.70 -8.19
C SER A 851 -5.51 -38.50 -8.45
N ILE A 852 -5.85 -37.90 -9.60
CA ILE A 852 -7.25 -37.64 -9.98
C ILE A 852 -7.94 -38.98 -10.27
N SER A 853 -9.12 -39.17 -9.70
CA SER A 853 -9.89 -40.41 -9.76
C SER A 853 -11.09 -40.42 -10.70
N SER A 854 -11.13 -39.48 -11.62
CA SER A 854 -12.15 -39.36 -12.68
C SER A 854 -11.50 -39.09 -14.04
N SER A 855 -12.31 -39.20 -15.09
CA SER A 855 -11.97 -38.81 -16.45
C SER A 855 -12.64 -37.48 -16.81
N PRO A 856 -11.95 -36.58 -17.53
CA PRO A 856 -12.56 -35.37 -18.04
C PRO A 856 -13.67 -35.65 -19.06
N LEU A 857 -13.75 -36.87 -19.65
CA LEU A 857 -14.84 -37.28 -20.54
C LEU A 857 -16.17 -37.45 -19.82
N TRP A 858 -16.15 -37.76 -18.51
CA TRP A 858 -17.36 -37.78 -17.70
C TRP A 858 -17.88 -36.36 -17.54
N ARG A 859 -16.98 -35.47 -17.13
CA ARG A 859 -17.26 -34.05 -16.92
C ARG A 859 -15.96 -33.26 -16.86
N ALA A 860 -15.77 -32.34 -17.79
CA ALA A 860 -14.50 -31.65 -17.99
C ALA A 860 -14.21 -30.57 -16.93
N ASP A 861 -15.26 -29.97 -16.36
CA ASP A 861 -15.18 -28.93 -15.32
C ASP A 861 -15.16 -29.50 -13.89
N HIS A 862 -15.05 -30.82 -13.73
CA HIS A 862 -14.98 -31.47 -12.42
C HIS A 862 -13.92 -32.55 -12.37
N CYS A 863 -13.31 -32.71 -11.21
CA CYS A 863 -12.47 -33.85 -10.90
C CYS A 863 -12.83 -34.44 -9.54
N THR A 864 -12.46 -35.69 -9.33
CA THR A 864 -12.57 -36.39 -8.05
C THR A 864 -11.17 -36.76 -7.59
N ILE A 865 -10.96 -36.79 -6.28
CA ILE A 865 -9.74 -37.32 -5.66
C ILE A 865 -10.12 -38.35 -4.61
N THR A 866 -9.28 -39.36 -4.44
CA THR A 866 -9.47 -40.43 -3.45
C THR A 866 -8.28 -40.49 -2.51
N PHE A 867 -8.52 -40.38 -1.21
CA PHE A 867 -7.44 -40.37 -0.22
C PHE A 867 -7.83 -41.02 1.11
N SER A 868 -6.81 -41.41 1.89
CA SER A 868 -6.99 -41.94 3.24
C SER A 868 -6.87 -40.80 4.24
N VAL A 869 -7.75 -40.75 5.23
CA VAL A 869 -7.68 -39.75 6.31
C VAL A 869 -6.62 -40.22 7.31
N LEU A 870 -5.54 -39.45 7.42
CA LEU A 870 -4.43 -39.77 8.31
C LEU A 870 -4.76 -39.26 9.71
N GLN A 871 -5.38 -40.12 10.51
CA GLN A 871 -5.71 -39.88 11.91
C GLN A 871 -5.34 -41.12 12.73
N ALA A 872 -4.36 -40.98 13.62
CA ALA A 872 -3.86 -42.08 14.43
C ALA A 872 -3.29 -41.55 15.75
N PRO A 873 -3.13 -42.37 16.80
CA PRO A 873 -2.36 -41.99 17.98
C PRO A 873 -0.98 -41.45 17.57
N ALA A 874 -0.58 -40.30 18.12
CA ALA A 874 0.69 -39.70 17.74
C ALA A 874 1.86 -40.56 18.23
N PHE A 875 2.87 -40.79 17.38
CA PHE A 875 4.09 -41.50 17.78
C PHE A 875 4.89 -40.77 18.87
N SER A 876 4.63 -39.47 19.06
CA SER A 876 5.12 -38.68 20.18
C SER A 876 4.58 -39.18 21.52
N GLY A 877 3.47 -39.91 21.54
CA GLY A 877 2.71 -40.26 22.75
C GLY A 877 1.82 -39.13 23.27
N GLN A 878 1.79 -37.98 22.58
CA GLN A 878 0.97 -36.82 22.94
C GLN A 878 -0.20 -36.67 21.97
N GLY A 879 -1.39 -37.09 22.40
CA GLY A 879 -2.63 -36.89 21.67
C GLY A 879 -2.74 -37.71 20.37
N THR A 880 -3.42 -37.12 19.39
CA THR A 880 -3.71 -37.75 18.09
C THR A 880 -2.95 -36.99 16.99
N TYR A 881 -2.25 -37.73 16.13
CA TYR A 881 -1.65 -37.17 14.92
C TYR A 881 -2.72 -36.99 13.85
N LEU A 882 -2.77 -35.79 13.28
CA LEU A 882 -3.72 -35.38 12.24
C LEU A 882 -2.93 -34.95 11.01
N GLY A 883 -3.08 -35.68 9.90
CA GLY A 883 -2.44 -35.37 8.64
C GLY A 883 -3.11 -34.16 7.97
N VAL A 884 -2.39 -33.03 7.96
CA VAL A 884 -2.83 -31.69 7.52
C VAL A 884 -3.81 -31.71 6.35
N ALA A 885 -3.39 -32.20 5.17
CA ALA A 885 -4.23 -32.18 3.97
C ALA A 885 -5.42 -33.15 4.02
N SER A 886 -5.19 -34.36 4.54
CA SER A 886 -6.23 -35.40 4.60
C SER A 886 -7.36 -35.03 5.58
N THR A 887 -7.03 -34.40 6.71
CA THR A 887 -8.03 -33.93 7.68
C THR A 887 -8.71 -32.65 7.21
N TYR A 888 -7.97 -31.75 6.53
CA TYR A 888 -8.54 -30.56 5.89
C TYR A 888 -9.61 -30.95 4.85
N LEU A 889 -9.28 -31.85 3.94
CA LEU A 889 -10.22 -32.33 2.92
C LEU A 889 -11.35 -33.18 3.52
N ALA A 890 -11.11 -33.97 4.56
CA ALA A 890 -12.16 -34.72 5.23
C ALA A 890 -13.17 -33.84 5.97
N ALA A 891 -12.74 -32.68 6.48
CA ALA A 891 -13.60 -31.69 7.13
C ALA A 891 -14.32 -30.76 6.14
N ALA A 892 -13.87 -30.70 4.89
CA ALA A 892 -14.46 -29.82 3.88
C ALA A 892 -15.89 -30.26 3.52
N GLN A 893 -16.85 -29.35 3.69
CA GLN A 893 -18.24 -29.58 3.35
C GLN A 893 -18.53 -29.16 1.89
N PRO A 894 -19.58 -29.72 1.25
CA PRO A 894 -20.07 -29.21 -0.02
C PRO A 894 -20.27 -27.68 0.01
N GLY A 895 -19.80 -26.99 -1.03
CA GLY A 895 -19.77 -25.53 -1.14
C GLY A 895 -18.48 -24.87 -0.64
N ALA A 896 -17.61 -25.59 0.07
CA ALA A 896 -16.34 -25.04 0.54
C ALA A 896 -15.37 -24.77 -0.63
N SER A 897 -14.64 -23.65 -0.55
CA SER A 897 -13.59 -23.33 -1.53
C SER A 897 -12.26 -23.95 -1.11
N VAL A 898 -11.59 -24.61 -2.05
CA VAL A 898 -10.30 -25.26 -1.89
C VAL A 898 -9.31 -24.73 -2.93
N SER A 899 -8.08 -24.42 -2.52
CA SER A 899 -7.04 -23.99 -3.46
C SER A 899 -6.45 -25.22 -4.15
N VAL A 900 -6.63 -25.29 -5.47
CA VAL A 900 -6.27 -26.46 -6.29
C VAL A 900 -5.53 -26.05 -7.56
N ALA A 901 -4.69 -26.96 -8.07
CA ALA A 901 -4.18 -26.88 -9.43
C ALA A 901 -3.97 -28.26 -10.00
N VAL A 902 -4.18 -28.40 -11.30
CA VAL A 902 -3.82 -29.62 -12.02
C VAL A 902 -2.30 -29.64 -12.21
N ARG A 903 -1.69 -30.79 -11.94
CA ARG A 903 -0.30 -31.08 -12.24
C ARG A 903 -0.25 -32.23 -13.22
N PRO A 904 0.42 -32.05 -14.37
CA PRO A 904 0.57 -33.14 -15.30
C PRO A 904 1.35 -34.26 -14.62
N SER A 905 0.89 -35.50 -14.77
CA SER A 905 1.72 -36.65 -14.43
C SER A 905 2.77 -36.87 -15.52
N GLN A 906 3.60 -37.91 -15.35
CA GLN A 906 4.52 -38.28 -16.42
C GLN A 906 3.70 -38.60 -17.68
N GLU A 907 4.13 -38.17 -18.87
CA GLU A 907 3.38 -38.43 -20.11
C GLU A 907 3.03 -39.92 -20.29
N ALA A 908 3.92 -40.78 -19.81
CA ALA A 908 3.72 -42.21 -19.84
C ALA A 908 2.59 -42.73 -18.92
N PHE A 909 2.22 -41.98 -17.89
CA PHE A 909 1.18 -42.32 -16.91
C PHE A 909 -0.22 -41.82 -17.33
N HIS A 910 -0.53 -42.04 -18.61
CA HIS A 910 -1.83 -41.79 -19.23
C HIS A 910 -2.24 -43.00 -20.04
N LEU A 911 -3.53 -43.13 -20.35
CA LEU A 911 -4.02 -44.15 -21.27
C LEU A 911 -3.24 -44.10 -22.61
N PRO A 912 -2.92 -45.25 -23.22
CA PRO A 912 -2.31 -45.28 -24.55
C PRO A 912 -3.17 -44.56 -25.58
N SER A 913 -2.54 -43.88 -26.54
CA SER A 913 -3.26 -43.20 -27.63
C SER A 913 -4.05 -44.15 -28.54
N THR A 914 -3.72 -45.44 -28.52
CA THR A 914 -4.39 -46.50 -29.26
C THR A 914 -5.23 -47.39 -28.33
N LEU A 915 -6.50 -47.60 -28.66
CA LEU A 915 -7.43 -48.41 -27.86
C LEU A 915 -7.14 -49.94 -27.95
N ASP A 916 -6.29 -50.35 -28.87
CA ASP A 916 -5.86 -51.75 -29.09
C ASP A 916 -4.78 -52.22 -28.09
N THR A 917 -4.24 -51.33 -27.26
CA THR A 917 -3.18 -51.65 -26.30
C THR A 917 -3.78 -52.18 -25.00
N PRO A 918 -3.51 -53.43 -24.58
CA PRO A 918 -4.02 -53.96 -23.33
C PRO A 918 -3.41 -53.28 -22.10
N LEU A 919 -4.14 -53.24 -20.99
CA LEU A 919 -3.73 -52.55 -19.76
C LEU A 919 -3.60 -53.53 -18.60
N ILE A 920 -2.54 -53.37 -17.81
CA ILE A 920 -2.34 -54.07 -16.55
C ILE A 920 -2.15 -53.00 -15.46
N MET A 921 -3.14 -52.83 -14.61
CA MET A 921 -3.17 -51.82 -13.55
C MET A 921 -3.01 -52.50 -12.20
N VAL A 922 -2.06 -52.05 -11.39
CA VAL A 922 -1.75 -52.66 -10.09
C VAL A 922 -1.74 -51.59 -9.00
N CYS A 923 -2.58 -51.74 -7.98
CA CYS A 923 -2.62 -50.82 -6.85
C CYS A 923 -2.94 -51.45 -5.51
N ALA A 924 -2.79 -50.67 -4.45
CA ALA A 924 -3.32 -51.00 -3.13
C ALA A 924 -3.95 -49.77 -2.49
N GLY A 925 -5.08 -49.96 -1.79
CA GLY A 925 -5.82 -48.92 -1.12
C GLY A 925 -6.16 -47.75 -2.04
N THR A 926 -5.72 -46.55 -1.67
CA THR A 926 -5.99 -45.32 -2.43
C THR A 926 -5.22 -45.21 -3.74
N GLY A 927 -4.26 -46.10 -4.01
CA GLY A 927 -3.62 -46.21 -5.34
C GLY A 927 -4.61 -46.58 -6.45
N ILE A 928 -5.85 -46.94 -6.14
CA ILE A 928 -6.92 -47.13 -7.13
C ILE A 928 -7.35 -45.82 -7.81
N ALA A 929 -7.04 -44.66 -7.21
CA ALA A 929 -7.49 -43.36 -7.69
C ALA A 929 -7.31 -43.16 -9.22
N PRO A 930 -6.09 -43.16 -9.79
CA PRO A 930 -5.92 -42.91 -11.23
C PRO A 930 -6.58 -43.98 -12.09
N PHE A 931 -6.65 -45.23 -11.61
CA PHE A 931 -7.25 -46.33 -12.35
C PHE A 931 -8.77 -46.24 -12.40
N ARG A 932 -9.41 -45.67 -11.39
CA ARG A 932 -10.82 -45.31 -11.50
C ARG A 932 -11.05 -44.32 -12.64
N GLY A 933 -10.19 -43.31 -12.78
CA GLY A 933 -10.24 -42.35 -13.90
C GLY A 933 -10.05 -43.03 -15.26
N PHE A 934 -9.04 -43.92 -15.38
CA PHE A 934 -8.80 -44.69 -16.61
C PHE A 934 -10.00 -45.58 -16.98
N LEU A 935 -10.59 -46.25 -15.98
CA LEU A 935 -11.74 -47.12 -16.19
C LEU A 935 -13.00 -46.35 -16.53
N GLN A 936 -13.22 -45.19 -15.91
CA GLN A 936 -14.32 -44.29 -16.25
C GLN A 936 -14.18 -43.80 -17.70
N GLU A 937 -12.97 -43.41 -18.12
CA GLU A 937 -12.70 -43.01 -19.51
C GLU A 937 -13.00 -44.13 -20.50
N ARG A 938 -12.52 -45.34 -20.20
CA ARG A 938 -12.79 -46.54 -21.00
C ARG A 938 -14.28 -46.87 -21.06
N ALA A 939 -14.99 -46.83 -19.93
CA ALA A 939 -16.43 -47.08 -19.89
C ALA A 939 -17.20 -46.10 -20.77
N ILE A 940 -16.80 -44.82 -20.79
CA ILE A 940 -17.39 -43.80 -21.66
C ILE A 940 -17.05 -44.05 -23.13
N LEU A 941 -15.81 -44.43 -23.46
CA LEU A 941 -15.45 -44.75 -24.84
C LEU A 941 -16.23 -45.97 -25.36
N ALA A 942 -16.40 -47.00 -24.53
CA ALA A 942 -17.22 -48.18 -24.86
C ALA A 942 -18.69 -47.82 -25.06
N SER A 943 -19.26 -46.93 -24.23
CA SER A 943 -20.65 -46.49 -24.40
C SER A 943 -20.87 -45.69 -25.69
N HIS A 944 -19.81 -45.08 -26.24
CA HIS A 944 -19.79 -44.45 -27.57
C HIS A 944 -19.44 -45.44 -28.71
N GLY A 945 -19.43 -46.75 -28.45
CA GLY A 945 -19.25 -47.79 -29.46
C GLY A 945 -17.81 -48.10 -29.84
N GLN A 946 -16.81 -47.63 -29.09
CA GLN A 946 -15.41 -47.97 -29.33
C GLN A 946 -15.08 -49.40 -28.87
N THR A 947 -14.27 -50.11 -29.65
CA THR A 947 -13.75 -51.43 -29.24
C THR A 947 -12.51 -51.22 -28.36
N LEU A 948 -12.47 -51.89 -27.20
CA LEU A 948 -11.40 -51.73 -26.22
C LEU A 948 -10.57 -53.01 -26.09
N ALA A 949 -9.25 -52.87 -26.02
CA ALA A 949 -8.37 -53.96 -25.62
C ALA A 949 -8.61 -54.38 -24.15
N PRO A 950 -8.25 -55.62 -23.77
CA PRO A 950 -8.41 -56.10 -22.40
C PRO A 950 -7.72 -55.22 -21.36
N ALA A 951 -8.36 -55.05 -20.19
CA ALA A 951 -7.77 -54.37 -19.04
C ALA A 951 -7.92 -55.22 -17.77
N LEU A 952 -6.82 -55.41 -17.05
CA LEU A 952 -6.79 -56.08 -15.75
C LEU A 952 -6.54 -55.05 -14.65
N LEU A 953 -7.33 -55.11 -13.56
CA LEU A 953 -7.09 -54.32 -12.35
C LEU A 953 -6.80 -55.23 -11.15
N PHE A 954 -5.54 -55.26 -10.77
CA PHE A 954 -5.07 -55.87 -9.52
C PHE A 954 -5.13 -54.81 -8.42
N PHE A 955 -6.02 -54.98 -7.44
CA PHE A 955 -6.13 -54.02 -6.34
C PHE A 955 -6.16 -54.71 -4.97
N GLY A 956 -5.46 -54.11 -4.00
CA GLY A 956 -5.39 -54.63 -2.63
C GLY A 956 -6.17 -53.78 -1.64
N CYS A 957 -6.95 -54.40 -0.75
CA CYS A 957 -7.54 -53.74 0.43
C CYS A 957 -7.52 -54.67 1.65
N ASP A 958 -8.00 -54.22 2.81
CA ASP A 958 -7.97 -55.04 4.02
C ASP A 958 -9.06 -56.12 4.00
N HIS A 959 -10.30 -55.73 3.73
CA HIS A 959 -11.46 -56.61 3.83
C HIS A 959 -12.56 -56.21 2.82
N PRO A 960 -13.23 -57.17 2.15
CA PRO A 960 -14.22 -56.90 1.10
C PRO A 960 -15.41 -56.05 1.55
N GLU A 961 -15.85 -56.21 2.80
CA GLU A 961 -17.00 -55.49 3.37
C GLU A 961 -16.63 -54.20 4.14
N VAL A 962 -15.34 -53.84 4.16
CA VAL A 962 -14.88 -52.69 4.97
C VAL A 962 -14.35 -51.58 4.07
N ASP A 963 -13.33 -51.86 3.27
CA ASP A 963 -12.56 -50.85 2.55
C ASP A 963 -12.34 -51.18 1.07
N TYR A 964 -13.28 -51.94 0.48
CA TYR A 964 -13.38 -52.13 -0.97
C TYR A 964 -13.91 -50.85 -1.62
N LEU A 965 -12.99 -49.95 -1.95
CA LEU A 965 -13.28 -48.66 -2.56
C LEU A 965 -13.98 -48.84 -3.91
N TYR A 966 -15.06 -48.08 -4.14
CA TYR A 966 -15.81 -48.06 -5.39
C TYR A 966 -16.41 -49.41 -5.83
N ARG A 967 -16.67 -50.31 -4.88
CA ARG A 967 -17.15 -51.67 -5.17
C ARG A 967 -18.28 -51.73 -6.20
N GLU A 968 -19.37 -51.00 -5.96
CA GLU A 968 -20.56 -51.01 -6.83
C GLU A 968 -20.22 -50.60 -8.27
N GLU A 969 -19.44 -49.54 -8.44
CA GLU A 969 -19.01 -49.01 -9.74
C GLU A 969 -18.06 -49.97 -10.46
N LEU A 970 -17.10 -50.55 -9.74
CA LEU A 970 -16.14 -51.50 -10.30
C LEU A 970 -16.81 -52.80 -10.74
N GLU A 971 -17.69 -53.36 -9.91
CA GLU A 971 -18.46 -54.57 -10.24
C GLU A 971 -19.36 -54.34 -11.47
N GLN A 972 -19.94 -53.13 -11.59
CA GLN A 972 -20.70 -52.74 -12.77
C GLN A 972 -19.82 -52.69 -14.04
N TRP A 973 -18.63 -52.11 -13.95
CA TRP A 973 -17.69 -52.06 -15.08
C TRP A 973 -17.12 -53.43 -15.47
N GLU A 974 -16.99 -54.35 -14.51
CA GLU A 974 -16.63 -55.74 -14.79
C GLU A 974 -17.73 -56.46 -15.56
N GLN A 975 -18.99 -56.33 -15.14
CA GLN A 975 -20.14 -56.90 -15.85
C GLN A 975 -20.30 -56.32 -17.27
N ALA A 976 -19.94 -55.05 -17.45
CA ALA A 976 -19.93 -54.38 -18.75
C ALA A 976 -18.70 -54.73 -19.63
N GLY A 977 -17.78 -55.57 -19.14
CA GLY A 977 -16.59 -55.99 -19.89
C GLY A 977 -15.51 -54.93 -20.05
N ILE A 978 -15.57 -53.84 -19.27
CA ILE A 978 -14.60 -52.72 -19.34
C ILE A 978 -13.25 -53.10 -18.73
N VAL A 979 -13.29 -53.92 -17.65
CA VAL A 979 -12.15 -54.37 -16.86
C VAL A 979 -12.42 -55.76 -16.28
N GLN A 980 -11.37 -56.51 -15.97
CA GLN A 980 -11.47 -57.68 -15.11
C GLN A 980 -10.80 -57.39 -13.76
N LEU A 981 -11.54 -57.61 -12.68
CA LEU A 981 -11.09 -57.29 -11.33
C LEU A 981 -10.31 -58.45 -10.73
N ARG A 982 -9.22 -58.13 -10.03
CA ARG A 982 -8.32 -59.08 -9.35
C ARG A 982 -8.01 -58.60 -7.93
N PRO A 983 -9.00 -58.65 -7.00
CA PRO A 983 -8.81 -58.21 -5.62
C PRO A 983 -7.82 -59.09 -4.85
N ALA A 984 -7.11 -58.48 -3.91
CA ALA A 984 -6.38 -59.17 -2.84
C ALA A 984 -6.74 -58.56 -1.47
N PHE A 985 -7.12 -59.39 -0.50
CA PHE A 985 -7.58 -58.94 0.81
C PHE A 985 -6.59 -59.30 1.92
N SER A 986 -5.99 -58.29 2.56
CA SER A 986 -4.88 -58.49 3.50
C SER A 986 -5.30 -59.13 4.84
N ARG A 987 -6.55 -58.88 5.26
CA ARG A 987 -7.17 -59.39 6.50
C ARG A 987 -8.19 -60.50 6.26
N CYS A 988 -8.52 -60.79 4.99
CA CYS A 988 -9.39 -61.90 4.58
C CYS A 988 -8.81 -62.62 3.34
N PRO A 989 -7.59 -63.17 3.40
CA PRO A 989 -6.90 -63.69 2.23
C PRO A 989 -7.62 -64.91 1.63
N ASN A 990 -7.57 -65.04 0.30
CA ASN A 990 -8.07 -66.20 -0.41
C ASN A 990 -6.93 -67.18 -0.70
N GLY A 991 -6.78 -68.21 0.14
CA GLY A 991 -5.68 -69.17 0.05
C GLY A 991 -4.33 -68.51 0.33
N GLN A 992 -3.37 -68.63 -0.60
CA GLN A 992 -2.04 -68.01 -0.50
C GLN A 992 -2.02 -66.55 -0.98
N ILE A 993 -3.12 -66.04 -1.56
CA ILE A 993 -3.19 -64.70 -2.12
C ILE A 993 -3.58 -63.72 -1.00
N ARG A 994 -2.58 -63.01 -0.49
CA ARG A 994 -2.78 -62.01 0.58
C ARG A 994 -2.60 -60.58 0.08
N TYR A 995 -1.67 -60.38 -0.83
CA TYR A 995 -1.36 -59.08 -1.42
C TYR A 995 -1.37 -59.15 -2.96
N VAL A 996 -1.33 -57.98 -3.60
CA VAL A 996 -1.40 -57.86 -5.06
C VAL A 996 -0.28 -58.60 -5.78
N GLN A 997 0.93 -58.65 -5.20
CA GLN A 997 2.04 -59.42 -5.77
C GLN A 997 1.80 -60.93 -5.77
N ASP A 998 1.09 -61.45 -4.76
CA ASP A 998 0.73 -62.87 -4.72
C ASP A 998 -0.28 -63.19 -5.83
N ARG A 999 -1.21 -62.25 -6.06
CA ARG A 999 -2.19 -62.36 -7.15
C ARG A 999 -1.53 -62.26 -8.52
N LEU A 1000 -0.57 -61.35 -8.70
CA LEU A 1000 0.21 -61.23 -9.94
C LEU A 1000 0.99 -62.52 -10.24
N TRP A 1001 1.61 -63.13 -9.22
CA TRP A 1001 2.32 -64.41 -9.39
C TRP A 1001 1.36 -65.55 -9.76
N HIS A 1002 0.17 -65.57 -9.15
CA HIS A 1002 -0.86 -66.56 -9.47
C HIS A 1002 -1.31 -66.43 -10.93
N ASP A 1003 -1.56 -65.21 -11.41
CA ASP A 1003 -2.09 -64.90 -12.76
C ASP A 1003 -0.97 -64.67 -13.81
N ARG A 1004 0.27 -65.12 -13.54
CA ARG A 1004 1.46 -64.78 -14.34
C ARG A 1004 1.40 -65.17 -15.82
N GLU A 1005 0.72 -66.27 -16.15
CA GLU A 1005 0.60 -66.74 -17.54
C GLU A 1005 -0.20 -65.75 -18.41
N GLU A 1006 -1.33 -65.26 -17.90
CA GLU A 1006 -2.16 -64.25 -18.57
C GLU A 1006 -1.39 -62.92 -18.71
N ILE A 1007 -0.63 -62.54 -17.68
CA ILE A 1007 0.23 -61.35 -17.70
C ILE A 1007 1.27 -61.45 -18.81
N VAL A 1008 1.94 -62.60 -18.95
CA VAL A 1008 2.94 -62.83 -20.01
C VAL A 1008 2.32 -62.72 -21.40
N ASP A 1009 1.12 -63.27 -21.60
CA ASP A 1009 0.43 -63.21 -22.89
C ASP A 1009 0.00 -61.79 -23.27
N LEU A 1010 -0.55 -61.04 -22.32
CA LEU A 1010 -0.85 -59.62 -22.52
C LEU A 1010 0.45 -58.82 -22.77
N PHE A 1011 1.52 -59.14 -22.05
CA PHE A 1011 2.80 -58.49 -22.23
C PHE A 1011 3.38 -58.73 -23.64
N LYS A 1012 3.19 -59.90 -24.23
CA LYS A 1012 3.57 -60.17 -25.64
C LYS A 1012 2.75 -59.35 -26.64
N ARG A 1013 1.48 -59.05 -26.32
CA ARG A 1013 0.60 -58.15 -27.10
C ARG A 1013 0.86 -56.66 -26.83
N ASN A 1014 2.07 -56.33 -26.40
CA ASN A 1014 2.50 -54.96 -26.12
C ASN A 1014 1.70 -54.24 -25.01
N ALA A 1015 1.16 -55.00 -24.03
CA ALA A 1015 0.42 -54.41 -22.92
C ALA A 1015 1.24 -53.38 -22.13
N ARG A 1016 0.54 -52.39 -21.57
CA ARG A 1016 1.13 -51.36 -20.73
C ARG A 1016 0.81 -51.60 -19.26
N ILE A 1017 1.86 -51.61 -18.44
CA ILE A 1017 1.77 -51.86 -17.01
C ILE A 1017 1.81 -50.53 -16.26
N TYR A 1018 0.84 -50.33 -15.38
CA TYR A 1018 0.75 -49.20 -14.48
C TYR A 1018 0.74 -49.69 -13.04
N VAL A 1019 1.57 -49.09 -12.19
CA VAL A 1019 1.62 -49.39 -10.76
C VAL A 1019 1.37 -48.12 -9.97
N CYS A 1020 0.40 -48.12 -9.06
CA CYS A 1020 0.08 -46.96 -8.24
C CYS A 1020 -0.18 -47.31 -6.76
N GLY A 1021 0.36 -46.52 -5.83
CA GLY A 1021 0.15 -46.72 -4.39
C GLY A 1021 1.45 -46.63 -3.59
N ASP A 1022 1.60 -47.51 -2.59
CA ASP A 1022 2.74 -47.50 -1.67
C ASP A 1022 4.09 -47.79 -2.36
N GLY A 1023 4.99 -46.81 -2.32
CA GLY A 1023 6.34 -46.89 -2.87
C GLY A 1023 7.37 -47.58 -1.97
N GLN A 1024 7.08 -47.76 -0.67
CA GLN A 1024 8.04 -48.36 0.27
C GLN A 1024 8.00 -49.89 0.27
N GLN A 1025 6.81 -50.49 0.18
CA GLN A 1025 6.66 -51.95 0.28
C GLN A 1025 5.99 -52.53 -0.97
N MET A 1026 4.83 -51.99 -1.37
CA MET A 1026 4.03 -52.58 -2.45
C MET A 1026 4.73 -52.51 -3.80
N ALA A 1027 5.17 -51.32 -4.24
CA ALA A 1027 5.78 -51.17 -5.55
C ALA A 1027 7.08 -51.97 -5.74
N PRO A 1028 8.03 -52.02 -4.77
CA PRO A 1028 9.18 -52.92 -4.84
C PRO A 1028 8.78 -54.40 -4.92
N ALA A 1029 7.75 -54.83 -4.18
CA ALA A 1029 7.27 -56.21 -4.22
C ALA A 1029 6.63 -56.55 -5.59
N VAL A 1030 5.87 -55.62 -6.17
CA VAL A 1030 5.28 -55.75 -7.51
C VAL A 1030 6.38 -55.81 -8.57
N ARG A 1031 7.38 -54.92 -8.51
CA ARG A 1031 8.54 -54.94 -9.41
C ARG A 1031 9.29 -56.26 -9.32
N ALA A 1032 9.65 -56.70 -8.12
CA ALA A 1032 10.33 -57.97 -7.91
C ALA A 1032 9.52 -59.16 -8.48
N THR A 1033 8.19 -59.09 -8.39
CA THR A 1033 7.31 -60.10 -8.96
C THR A 1033 7.30 -60.05 -10.48
N PHE A 1034 7.28 -58.87 -11.11
CA PHE A 1034 7.43 -58.76 -12.57
C PHE A 1034 8.78 -59.26 -13.08
N VAL A 1035 9.88 -58.97 -12.37
CA VAL A 1035 11.22 -59.52 -12.66
C VAL A 1035 11.18 -61.04 -12.60
N ARG A 1036 10.56 -61.60 -11.55
CA ARG A 1036 10.40 -63.05 -11.38
C ARG A 1036 9.54 -63.67 -12.48
N ILE A 1037 8.46 -63.02 -12.88
CA ILE A 1037 7.59 -63.47 -13.99
C ILE A 1037 8.37 -63.48 -15.31
N TYR A 1038 9.15 -62.42 -15.58
CA TYR A 1038 9.98 -62.35 -16.78
C TYR A 1038 11.06 -63.43 -16.79
N GLN A 1039 11.72 -63.65 -15.64
CA GLN A 1039 12.72 -64.70 -15.49
C GLN A 1039 12.14 -66.09 -15.72
N ASP A 1040 10.95 -66.37 -15.19
CA ASP A 1040 10.21 -67.62 -15.38
C ASP A 1040 9.81 -67.83 -16.85
N ALA A 1041 9.33 -66.76 -17.51
CA ALA A 1041 8.84 -66.82 -18.89
C ALA A 1041 9.95 -66.87 -19.96
N MET A 1042 11.08 -66.21 -19.73
CA MET A 1042 12.20 -66.12 -20.68
C MET A 1042 13.35 -67.07 -20.36
N HIS A 1043 13.29 -67.78 -19.22
CA HIS A 1043 14.33 -68.69 -18.73
C HIS A 1043 15.74 -68.06 -18.71
N CYS A 1044 15.83 -66.78 -18.33
CA CYS A 1044 17.08 -66.01 -18.31
C CYS A 1044 17.73 -65.97 -16.92
N SER A 1045 18.96 -65.47 -16.84
CA SER A 1045 19.64 -65.29 -15.55
C SER A 1045 18.98 -64.17 -14.72
N PRO A 1046 19.15 -64.14 -13.38
CA PRO A 1046 18.67 -63.03 -12.55
C PRO A 1046 19.23 -61.67 -12.98
N GLU A 1047 20.49 -61.66 -13.44
CA GLU A 1047 21.18 -60.45 -13.89
C GLU A 1047 20.59 -59.91 -15.20
N GLU A 1048 20.22 -60.80 -16.13
CA GLU A 1048 19.54 -60.47 -17.38
C GLU A 1048 18.10 -59.97 -17.14
N ALA A 1049 17.36 -60.61 -16.22
CA ALA A 1049 16.02 -60.17 -15.83
C ALA A 1049 16.05 -58.78 -15.18
N GLU A 1050 17.05 -58.51 -14.33
CA GLU A 1050 17.24 -57.21 -13.70
C GLU A 1050 17.71 -56.15 -14.71
N ALA A 1051 18.51 -56.52 -15.70
CA ALA A 1051 18.88 -55.64 -16.82
C ALA A 1051 17.66 -55.28 -17.68
N TRP A 1052 16.79 -56.25 -17.98
CA TRP A 1052 15.52 -56.02 -18.68
C TRP A 1052 14.61 -55.07 -17.90
N ALA A 1053 14.44 -55.28 -16.60
CA ALA A 1053 13.61 -54.43 -15.76
C ALA A 1053 14.12 -53.00 -15.74
N ARG A 1054 15.44 -52.80 -15.56
CA ARG A 1054 16.07 -51.47 -15.65
C ARG A 1054 15.85 -50.82 -17.02
N GLU A 1055 15.92 -51.58 -18.11
CA GLU A 1055 15.72 -51.02 -19.46
C GLU A 1055 14.27 -50.60 -19.70
N ILE A 1056 13.30 -51.39 -19.26
CA ILE A 1056 11.88 -51.06 -19.38
C ILE A 1056 11.49 -49.88 -18.47
N GLU A 1057 12.05 -49.82 -17.26
CA GLU A 1057 11.88 -48.68 -16.36
C GLU A 1057 12.51 -47.40 -16.91
N ARG A 1058 13.67 -47.53 -17.58
CA ARG A 1058 14.37 -46.41 -18.22
C ARG A 1058 13.63 -45.89 -19.43
N THR A 1059 13.10 -46.77 -20.28
CA THR A 1059 12.39 -46.38 -21.49
C THR A 1059 10.97 -45.90 -21.21
N ARG A 1060 10.34 -46.30 -20.09
CA ARG A 1060 8.98 -45.91 -19.66
C ARG A 1060 7.89 -46.12 -20.71
N THR A 1061 8.17 -46.92 -21.73
CA THR A 1061 7.24 -47.24 -22.81
C THR A 1061 6.21 -48.26 -22.36
N ARG A 1062 6.60 -49.18 -21.46
CA ARG A 1062 5.83 -50.38 -21.13
C ARG A 1062 5.52 -50.61 -19.66
N TYR A 1063 6.31 -50.03 -18.76
CA TYR A 1063 6.09 -50.06 -17.32
C TYR A 1063 6.17 -48.64 -16.78
N VAL A 1064 5.14 -48.23 -16.04
CA VAL A 1064 5.05 -46.88 -15.49
C VAL A 1064 4.56 -46.99 -14.06
N ALA A 1065 5.32 -46.41 -13.12
CA ALA A 1065 4.98 -46.41 -11.71
C ALA A 1065 4.71 -44.97 -11.23
N ASP A 1066 3.61 -44.81 -10.53
CA ASP A 1066 3.17 -43.60 -9.85
C ASP A 1066 2.98 -43.89 -8.36
N VAL A 1067 4.06 -43.79 -7.60
CA VAL A 1067 4.13 -44.33 -6.24
C VAL A 1067 4.46 -43.25 -5.23
N PHE A 1068 3.86 -43.35 -4.05
CA PHE A 1068 3.92 -42.36 -2.98
C PHE A 1068 4.31 -43.04 -1.66
N SER A 1069 4.89 -42.27 -0.75
CA SER A 1069 5.36 -42.73 0.57
C SER A 1069 4.71 -41.98 1.71
#